data_AF-A0A1X0JZR2-F1
#
_entry.id   AF-A0A1X0JZR2-F1
#
_cell.length_a   1.000
_cell.length_b   1.000
_cell.length_c   1.000
_cell.angle_alpha   90.00
_cell.angle_beta   90.00
_cell.angle_gamma   90.00
#
_symmetry.space_group_name_H-M   'P 1'
#
loop_
_entity.id
_entity.type
_entity.pdbx_description
1 polymer ?
#
loop_
_entity_poly.entity_id
_entity_poly.type
_entity_poly.pdbx_seq_one_letter_code
_entity_poly.pdbx_strand_id
1 'polypeptide(L)'
;MARRSLTSATNTADAASFTTDSISPRTDALVLIYVTSAAPAFAGTPPVPTITGNGLVWALVDSIVFGAGNSRRLSCLRALGPTTAGAVTIDFGGRSQDFCAWSLFEFDDVDTSAPFGAAAVKQAVKTTATGTSLTAALAGGDAGNLAAAGIALDGPQSVTPGAGFVEIHEQVPAQFLGQGGALQTQDASTVVPNVRWTWATAANAAAIVVEIDSASGTTPPPTNDETLIRRFEPILFLHPDEKFFPSDAKRFVEHAALWSATAPYDDKSNWRRIVERKKLAAVRSEGGTFLGDNLSEGDDEARYLELGAWKDGDESAEPGVTADSTNLYANRNAIVDAYRGELAASQFWYHAEVFHTERLRSLAGGPPNLRKTLESLGLDHPTLLCYYLFFPAHEQSVGKDECSSVTAVEVSCHAGDWQCLAILLEGDGSQDPARYTPKFFGHTGSRPAQVDVAGAPAYRPYQFDAEDRTVMKVERWRPTSGPVALQPEVNGEHPRLYVAKGSHSLYTKPGEHDVDPYPPEQNPRGCGGYDNPVLAPGDIPGDPMSTAEVVALIAKAIIPIIGTIAILLETSLIDHPFGATGPGNDKPDPEQAPASPAGGIAVRPSDVSVPDAVGRVEVWRSRRNLVLAGRTYDFVVDRDTQVWWPHDDNERGFRGRWGQRVSTDPMSRRCGPKFPDYVDMFLRALEDGITRGFFPRP
;
A
#
# COMPACT_ATOMS: atom_id res chain seq x y z
N MET A 1 -0.04 19.24 -8.44
CA MET A 1 -0.69 20.55 -8.33
C MET A 1 0.25 21.59 -7.72
N ALA A 2 0.64 22.57 -8.50
CA ALA A 2 1.44 23.73 -8.16
C ALA A 2 0.73 25.01 -8.64
N ARG A 3 0.70 26.02 -7.75
CA ARG A 3 0.14 27.34 -8.04
C ARG A 3 1.12 28.20 -8.84
N ARG A 4 0.60 28.96 -9.81
CA ARG A 4 1.30 30.11 -10.40
C ARG A 4 0.44 31.37 -10.35
N SER A 5 1.01 32.46 -9.84
CA SER A 5 0.37 33.80 -9.89
C SER A 5 0.44 34.36 -11.31
N LEU A 6 -0.65 34.95 -11.79
CA LEU A 6 -0.73 35.54 -13.13
C LEU A 6 -0.79 37.07 -13.07
N THR A 7 -1.79 37.64 -12.41
CA THR A 7 -1.89 39.11 -12.20
C THR A 7 -2.83 39.44 -11.05
N SER A 8 -2.65 40.61 -10.44
CA SER A 8 -3.62 41.22 -9.53
C SER A 8 -3.48 42.74 -9.61
N ALA A 9 -4.60 43.45 -9.44
CA ALA A 9 -4.62 44.90 -9.40
C ALA A 9 -5.99 45.40 -8.92
N THR A 10 -6.08 46.72 -8.77
CA THR A 10 -7.32 47.44 -8.52
C THR A 10 -7.44 48.64 -9.44
N ASN A 11 -8.65 49.00 -9.81
CA ASN A 11 -8.97 50.21 -10.55
C ASN A 11 -10.16 50.91 -9.87
N THR A 12 -9.98 52.20 -9.59
CA THR A 12 -10.94 53.07 -8.89
C THR A 12 -11.58 54.10 -9.83
N ALA A 13 -11.54 53.86 -11.13
CA ALA A 13 -12.28 54.66 -12.09
C ALA A 13 -13.71 54.14 -12.22
N ASP A 14 -14.67 55.07 -12.32
CA ASP A 14 -16.07 54.76 -12.59
C ASP A 14 -16.20 54.18 -14.00
N ALA A 15 -16.30 52.85 -14.08
CA ALA A 15 -16.36 52.14 -15.35
C ALA A 15 -17.26 50.91 -15.25
N ALA A 16 -17.85 50.53 -16.40
CA ALA A 16 -18.63 49.31 -16.52
C ALA A 16 -17.80 48.09 -16.98
N SER A 17 -16.53 48.31 -17.30
CA SER A 17 -15.62 47.27 -17.83
C SER A 17 -14.18 47.60 -17.47
N PHE A 18 -13.40 46.58 -17.11
CA PHE A 18 -12.01 46.72 -16.68
C PHE A 18 -11.13 45.67 -17.36
N THR A 19 -9.91 46.04 -17.73
CA THR A 19 -8.97 45.15 -18.42
C THR A 19 -7.73 44.96 -17.54
N THR A 20 -7.25 43.72 -17.45
CA THR A 20 -6.02 43.38 -16.72
C THR A 20 -4.77 43.69 -17.54
N ASP A 21 -3.59 43.58 -16.93
CA ASP A 21 -2.36 43.39 -17.70
C ASP A 21 -2.42 42.09 -18.51
N SER A 22 -1.59 42.00 -19.55
CA SER A 22 -1.48 40.79 -20.36
C SER A 22 -0.92 39.62 -19.55
N ILE A 23 -1.60 38.49 -19.60
CA ILE A 23 -1.19 37.23 -18.95
C ILE A 23 -0.99 36.14 -19.99
N SER A 24 -0.24 35.09 -19.60
CA SER A 24 -0.02 33.89 -20.42
C SER A 24 -0.32 32.64 -19.58
N PRO A 25 -1.60 32.24 -19.45
CA PRO A 25 -1.97 31.05 -18.69
C PRO A 25 -1.45 29.79 -19.38
N ARG A 26 -1.12 28.75 -18.62
CA ARG A 26 -0.76 27.44 -19.17
C ARG A 26 -1.99 26.76 -19.79
N THR A 27 -1.78 26.06 -20.90
CA THR A 27 -2.80 25.17 -21.46
C THR A 27 -3.17 24.11 -20.42
N ASP A 28 -4.46 23.82 -20.28
CA ASP A 28 -5.04 22.80 -19.39
C ASP A 28 -4.77 23.00 -17.89
N ALA A 29 -4.33 24.20 -17.48
CA ALA A 29 -4.34 24.61 -16.08
C ALA A 29 -5.71 25.19 -15.71
N LEU A 30 -6.19 24.93 -14.49
CA LEU A 30 -7.37 25.63 -13.95
C LEU A 30 -6.96 27.06 -13.62
N VAL A 31 -7.55 28.03 -14.33
CA VAL A 31 -7.38 29.45 -14.05
C VAL A 31 -8.54 29.92 -13.17
N LEU A 32 -8.23 30.53 -12.04
CA LEU A 32 -9.21 31.17 -11.16
C LEU A 32 -9.03 32.68 -11.16
N ILE A 33 -10.15 33.41 -11.22
CA ILE A 33 -10.20 34.85 -10.98
C ILE A 33 -11.17 35.14 -9.83
N TYR A 34 -10.67 35.84 -8.82
CA TYR A 34 -11.49 36.47 -7.80
C TYR A 34 -11.65 37.95 -8.14
N VAL A 35 -12.89 38.44 -8.14
CA VAL A 35 -13.23 39.83 -8.44
C VAL A 35 -14.08 40.39 -7.31
N THR A 36 -13.65 41.50 -6.74
CA THR A 36 -14.49 42.33 -5.88
C THR A 36 -14.84 43.64 -6.57
N SER A 37 -16.08 44.10 -6.38
CA SER A 37 -16.59 45.33 -6.99
C SER A 37 -17.55 46.03 -6.04
N ALA A 38 -17.66 47.35 -6.20
CA ALA A 38 -18.67 48.15 -5.54
C ALA A 38 -19.46 48.99 -6.54
N ALA A 39 -20.77 49.04 -6.34
CA ALA A 39 -21.64 49.89 -7.13
C ALA A 39 -21.50 51.34 -6.65
N PRO A 40 -21.72 52.32 -7.55
CA PRO A 40 -21.85 53.72 -7.18
C PRO A 40 -22.78 53.93 -6.00
N ALA A 41 -22.48 54.94 -5.19
CA ALA A 41 -23.36 55.34 -4.11
C ALA A 41 -24.81 55.47 -4.63
N PHE A 42 -25.75 54.82 -3.95
CA PHE A 42 -27.17 54.76 -4.32
C PHE A 42 -27.53 53.99 -5.62
N ALA A 43 -26.58 53.35 -6.31
CA ALA A 43 -26.83 52.57 -7.54
C ALA A 43 -27.29 51.12 -7.30
N GLY A 44 -27.35 50.69 -6.03
CA GLY A 44 -27.85 49.38 -5.62
C GLY A 44 -26.78 48.28 -5.66
N THR A 45 -27.17 47.08 -6.07
CA THR A 45 -26.31 45.89 -6.05
C THR A 45 -25.47 45.78 -7.33
N PRO A 46 -24.13 45.58 -7.22
CA PRO A 46 -23.28 45.27 -8.38
C PRO A 46 -23.79 44.03 -9.13
N PRO A 47 -23.81 44.02 -10.48
CA PRO A 47 -24.10 42.80 -11.22
C PRO A 47 -22.96 41.78 -11.07
N VAL A 48 -23.24 40.51 -11.39
CA VAL A 48 -22.17 39.50 -11.48
C VAL A 48 -21.31 39.82 -12.70
N PRO A 49 -19.97 39.92 -12.56
CA PRO A 49 -19.11 40.19 -13.70
C PRO A 49 -19.11 39.01 -14.68
N THR A 50 -19.00 39.33 -15.96
CA THR A 50 -18.64 38.37 -17.01
C THR A 50 -17.17 38.56 -17.38
N ILE A 51 -16.50 37.48 -17.75
CA ILE A 51 -15.07 37.49 -18.03
C ILE A 51 -14.82 36.98 -19.45
N THR A 52 -13.99 37.69 -20.21
CA THR A 52 -13.52 37.25 -21.54
C THR A 52 -12.00 37.48 -21.68
N GLY A 53 -11.34 36.70 -22.54
CA GLY A 53 -9.90 36.82 -22.78
C GLY A 53 -9.17 35.49 -22.84
N ASN A 54 -7.90 35.53 -23.25
CA ASN A 54 -6.96 34.39 -23.31
C ASN A 54 -7.42 33.15 -24.12
N GLY A 55 -8.39 33.30 -25.02
CA GLY A 55 -8.97 32.16 -25.76
C GLY A 55 -9.79 31.22 -24.88
N LEU A 56 -10.07 31.60 -23.63
CA LEU A 56 -10.75 30.79 -22.64
C LEU A 56 -12.24 31.12 -22.55
N VAL A 57 -13.03 30.10 -22.24
CA VAL A 57 -14.43 30.27 -21.83
C VAL A 57 -14.50 30.26 -20.31
N TRP A 58 -15.01 31.36 -19.75
CA TRP A 58 -15.08 31.56 -18.30
C TRP A 58 -16.46 31.20 -17.76
N ALA A 59 -16.48 30.43 -16.67
CA ALA A 59 -17.68 30.01 -15.98
C ALA A 59 -17.68 30.51 -14.53
N LEU A 60 -18.84 30.95 -14.04
CA LEU A 60 -19.00 31.33 -12.64
C LEU A 60 -18.83 30.10 -11.75
N VAL A 61 -17.98 30.20 -10.72
CA VAL A 61 -17.92 29.25 -9.60
C VAL A 61 -18.98 29.65 -8.59
N ASP A 62 -18.85 30.85 -8.04
CA ASP A 62 -19.86 31.41 -7.13
C ASP A 62 -19.77 32.95 -7.07
N SER A 63 -20.81 33.57 -6.52
CA SER A 63 -20.89 35.01 -6.25
C SER A 63 -21.71 35.29 -5.00
N ILE A 64 -21.31 36.31 -4.25
CA ILE A 64 -21.95 36.74 -3.00
C ILE A 64 -21.91 38.26 -2.88
N VAL A 65 -23.01 38.84 -2.39
CA VAL A 65 -23.14 40.27 -2.12
C VAL A 65 -22.91 40.55 -0.64
N PHE A 66 -22.35 41.72 -0.34
CA PHE A 66 -22.06 42.14 1.03
C PHE A 66 -21.98 43.67 1.13
N GLY A 67 -21.66 44.15 2.34
CA GLY A 67 -21.60 45.58 2.66
C GLY A 67 -22.99 46.18 2.87
N ALA A 68 -23.00 47.44 3.33
CA ALA A 68 -24.26 48.15 3.59
C ALA A 68 -25.13 48.19 2.32
N GLY A 69 -26.38 47.70 2.44
CA GLY A 69 -27.35 47.68 1.34
C GLY A 69 -26.97 46.76 0.16
N ASN A 70 -26.10 45.77 0.37
CA ASN A 70 -25.58 44.88 -0.69
C ASN A 70 -24.89 45.64 -1.83
N SER A 71 -24.18 46.72 -1.47
CA SER A 71 -23.46 47.60 -2.39
C SER A 71 -22.17 47.01 -2.95
N ARG A 72 -21.73 45.85 -2.45
CA ARG A 72 -20.51 45.16 -2.87
C ARG A 72 -20.78 43.74 -3.30
N ARG A 73 -19.89 43.20 -4.14
CA ARG A 73 -19.93 41.81 -4.60
C ARG A 73 -18.53 41.22 -4.67
N LEU A 74 -18.39 39.99 -4.17
CA LEU A 74 -17.27 39.10 -4.45
C LEU A 74 -17.73 38.00 -5.40
N SER A 75 -16.97 37.73 -6.46
CA SER A 75 -17.23 36.63 -7.40
C SER A 75 -15.95 35.85 -7.68
N CYS A 76 -16.09 34.53 -7.81
CA CYS A 76 -15.04 33.64 -8.29
C CYS A 76 -15.48 33.04 -9.62
N LEU A 77 -14.66 33.17 -10.65
CA LEU A 77 -14.85 32.51 -11.95
C LEU A 77 -13.67 31.61 -12.25
N ARG A 78 -13.93 30.58 -13.05
CA ARG A 78 -12.95 29.61 -13.51
C ARG A 78 -12.90 29.52 -15.01
N ALA A 79 -11.76 29.10 -15.54
CA ALA A 79 -11.61 28.67 -16.91
C ALA A 79 -10.55 27.57 -17.01
N LEU A 80 -10.68 26.71 -18.03
CA LEU A 80 -9.72 25.66 -18.36
C LEU A 80 -9.84 25.34 -19.86
N GLY A 81 -8.71 25.16 -20.52
CA GLY A 81 -8.64 24.73 -21.92
C GLY A 81 -7.40 25.28 -22.64
N PRO A 82 -7.39 25.27 -23.98
CA PRO A 82 -6.36 25.92 -24.78
C PRO A 82 -6.30 27.43 -24.52
N THR A 83 -5.10 27.97 -24.37
CA THR A 83 -4.90 29.38 -23.96
C THR A 83 -4.09 30.17 -24.99
N THR A 84 -4.32 31.49 -25.00
CA THR A 84 -3.49 32.46 -25.70
C THR A 84 -3.04 33.57 -24.75
N ALA A 85 -1.88 34.16 -25.04
CA ALA A 85 -1.42 35.34 -24.30
C ALA A 85 -2.33 36.54 -24.60
N GLY A 86 -2.63 37.33 -23.58
CA GLY A 86 -3.48 38.51 -23.71
C GLY A 86 -4.05 38.97 -22.37
N ALA A 87 -4.75 40.10 -22.38
CA ALA A 87 -5.44 40.61 -21.21
C ALA A 87 -6.82 39.94 -21.03
N VAL A 88 -7.30 39.94 -19.78
CA VAL A 88 -8.66 39.54 -19.42
C VAL A 88 -9.52 40.81 -19.28
N THR A 89 -10.76 40.75 -19.75
CA THR A 89 -11.76 41.81 -19.58
C THR A 89 -12.82 41.37 -18.59
N ILE A 90 -13.07 42.21 -17.59
CA ILE A 90 -14.08 42.07 -16.53
C ILE A 90 -15.22 43.04 -16.84
N ASP A 91 -16.39 42.53 -17.26
CA ASP A 91 -17.51 43.34 -17.74
C ASP A 91 -18.74 43.21 -16.84
N PHE A 92 -19.37 44.36 -16.54
CA PHE A 92 -20.53 44.50 -15.65
C PHE A 92 -21.82 44.84 -16.42
N GLY A 93 -21.91 44.49 -17.70
CA GLY A 93 -23.13 44.62 -18.51
C GLY A 93 -23.59 46.06 -18.70
N GLY A 94 -22.64 47.00 -18.83
CA GLY A 94 -22.92 48.43 -18.95
C GLY A 94 -23.27 49.14 -17.63
N ARG A 95 -23.20 48.46 -16.48
CA ARG A 95 -23.41 49.07 -15.16
C ARG A 95 -22.07 49.54 -14.57
N SER A 96 -21.94 50.84 -14.34
CA SER A 96 -20.75 51.42 -13.71
C SER A 96 -20.50 50.83 -12.31
N GLN A 97 -19.23 50.59 -12.00
CA GLN A 97 -18.70 50.26 -10.67
C GLN A 97 -17.78 51.39 -10.22
N ASP A 98 -17.76 51.72 -8.92
CA ASP A 98 -16.82 52.71 -8.35
C ASP A 98 -15.40 52.16 -8.29
N PHE A 99 -15.28 50.86 -8.04
CA PHE A 99 -14.01 50.18 -8.16
C PHE A 99 -14.20 48.72 -8.54
N CYS A 100 -13.13 48.17 -9.11
CA CYS A 100 -12.96 46.76 -9.35
C CYS A 100 -11.55 46.35 -8.91
N ALA A 101 -11.44 45.33 -8.07
CA ALA A 101 -10.15 44.71 -7.74
C ALA A 101 -10.20 43.22 -8.09
N TRP A 102 -9.09 42.70 -8.59
CA TRP A 102 -8.99 41.32 -9.05
C TRP A 102 -7.71 40.64 -8.58
N SER A 103 -7.80 39.32 -8.49
CA SER A 103 -6.68 38.42 -8.28
C SER A 103 -6.84 37.22 -9.19
N LEU A 104 -5.82 36.93 -10.00
CA LEU A 104 -5.86 35.90 -11.03
C LEU A 104 -4.63 35.00 -10.94
N PHE A 105 -4.85 33.69 -10.84
CA PHE A 105 -3.83 32.66 -10.66
C PHE A 105 -4.29 31.32 -11.24
N GLU A 106 -3.36 30.40 -11.44
CA GLU A 106 -3.61 29.08 -12.04
C GLU A 106 -3.05 27.92 -11.20
N PHE A 107 -3.64 26.74 -11.38
CA PHE A 107 -3.17 25.46 -10.85
C PHE A 107 -3.00 24.44 -11.99
N ASP A 108 -1.86 23.74 -11.99
CA ASP A 108 -1.65 22.56 -12.82
C ASP A 108 -2.12 21.26 -12.14
N ASP A 109 -2.05 20.15 -12.86
CA ASP A 109 -2.44 18.80 -12.42
C ASP A 109 -3.86 18.75 -11.79
N VAL A 110 -4.84 19.36 -12.44
CA VAL A 110 -6.25 19.42 -12.00
C VAL A 110 -7.14 18.50 -12.83
N ASP A 111 -8.33 18.15 -12.34
CA ASP A 111 -9.28 17.35 -13.12
C ASP A 111 -9.82 18.11 -14.35
N THR A 112 -9.41 17.67 -15.54
CA THR A 112 -9.76 18.26 -16.85
C THR A 112 -10.97 17.58 -17.51
N SER A 113 -11.61 16.61 -16.84
CA SER A 113 -12.65 15.74 -17.43
C SER A 113 -13.95 16.44 -17.80
N ALA A 114 -14.19 17.65 -17.29
CA ALA A 114 -15.36 18.45 -17.63
C ALA A 114 -14.98 19.84 -18.18
N PRO A 115 -15.78 20.38 -19.12
CA PRO A 115 -15.52 21.67 -19.76
C PRO A 115 -15.28 22.80 -18.76
N PHE A 116 -14.38 23.72 -19.12
CA PHE A 116 -14.14 24.97 -18.41
C PHE A 116 -13.75 24.78 -16.94
N GLY A 117 -13.17 23.62 -16.61
CA GLY A 117 -12.67 23.30 -15.27
C GLY A 117 -13.77 22.95 -14.28
N ALA A 118 -14.95 22.51 -14.75
CA ALA A 118 -16.04 22.13 -13.86
C ALA A 118 -15.71 20.92 -12.96
N ALA A 119 -14.93 19.96 -13.45
CA ALA A 119 -14.50 18.80 -12.67
C ALA A 119 -13.40 19.16 -11.67
N ALA A 120 -12.51 20.08 -12.04
CA ALA A 120 -11.47 20.61 -11.16
C ALA A 120 -12.03 21.36 -9.94
N VAL A 121 -13.31 21.75 -9.91
CA VAL A 121 -13.94 22.38 -8.73
C VAL A 121 -14.84 21.35 -8.05
N LYS A 122 -14.35 20.77 -6.95
CA LYS A 122 -15.06 19.73 -6.19
C LYS A 122 -16.24 20.29 -5.44
N GLN A 123 -16.00 21.38 -4.71
CA GLN A 123 -17.01 22.15 -4.01
C GLN A 123 -16.58 23.61 -3.91
N ALA A 124 -17.57 24.49 -3.73
CA ALA A 124 -17.35 25.88 -3.40
C ALA A 124 -18.28 26.27 -2.24
N VAL A 125 -17.73 27.04 -1.30
CA VAL A 125 -18.47 27.56 -0.14
C VAL A 125 -18.34 29.06 -0.10
N LYS A 126 -19.48 29.75 0.03
CA LYS A 126 -19.54 31.20 0.22
C LYS A 126 -20.13 31.54 1.58
N THR A 127 -19.63 32.60 2.20
CA THR A 127 -20.14 33.07 3.49
C THR A 127 -19.89 34.56 3.68
N THR A 128 -20.65 35.19 4.59
CA THR A 128 -20.45 36.57 5.02
C THR A 128 -20.34 36.67 6.53
N ALA A 129 -19.68 37.72 7.01
CA ALA A 129 -19.59 38.04 8.43
C ALA A 129 -19.45 39.56 8.65
N THR A 130 -19.73 40.00 9.87
CA THR A 130 -19.36 41.35 10.33
C THR A 130 -18.51 41.19 11.59
N GLY A 131 -17.32 41.78 11.62
CA GLY A 131 -16.39 41.63 12.74
C GLY A 131 -14.94 41.81 12.31
N THR A 132 -14.02 41.16 13.01
CA THR A 132 -12.56 41.18 12.75
C THR A 132 -12.01 39.84 12.25
N SER A 133 -12.89 38.89 11.96
CA SER A 133 -12.53 37.58 11.43
C SER A 133 -13.69 36.93 10.69
N LEU A 134 -13.38 36.03 9.76
CA LEU A 134 -14.35 35.18 9.08
C LEU A 134 -13.78 33.77 8.98
N THR A 135 -14.65 32.77 9.16
CA THR A 135 -14.33 31.36 8.92
C THR A 135 -15.34 30.77 7.94
N ALA A 136 -14.83 30.07 6.93
CA ALA A 136 -15.61 29.28 5.98
C ALA A 136 -15.22 27.81 6.13
N ALA A 137 -16.21 26.93 6.21
CA ALA A 137 -15.99 25.50 6.40
C ALA A 137 -16.24 24.76 5.08
N LEU A 138 -15.25 23.97 4.66
CA LEU A 138 -15.41 22.98 3.59
C LEU A 138 -15.93 21.66 4.19
N ALA A 139 -16.75 20.92 3.46
CA ALA A 139 -16.94 19.51 3.79
C ALA A 139 -15.58 18.81 3.68
N GLY A 140 -15.23 17.87 4.57
CA GLY A 140 -13.90 17.23 4.56
C GLY A 140 -13.49 16.74 3.15
N GLY A 141 -12.21 16.91 2.81
CA GLY A 141 -11.70 16.68 1.45
C GLY A 141 -10.91 15.39 1.27
N ASP A 142 -10.76 14.98 0.02
CA ASP A 142 -9.96 13.81 -0.38
C ASP A 142 -8.45 14.11 -0.28
N ALA A 143 -7.66 13.06 0.00
CA ALA A 143 -6.21 13.17 0.04
C ALA A 143 -5.66 13.45 -1.38
N GLY A 144 -5.14 14.65 -1.60
CA GLY A 144 -4.62 15.11 -2.89
C GLY A 144 -5.25 16.43 -3.36
N ASN A 145 -6.42 16.78 -2.82
CA ASN A 145 -7.09 18.04 -3.12
C ASN A 145 -6.42 19.22 -2.41
N LEU A 146 -6.64 20.42 -2.95
CA LEU A 146 -6.13 21.67 -2.38
C LEU A 146 -7.26 22.67 -2.18
N ALA A 147 -7.05 23.67 -1.32
CA ALA A 147 -8.02 24.74 -1.09
C ALA A 147 -7.47 26.07 -1.62
N ALA A 148 -8.28 26.79 -2.39
CA ALA A 148 -8.02 28.16 -2.79
C ALA A 148 -9.19 29.05 -2.36
N ALA A 149 -8.91 30.25 -1.90
CA ALA A 149 -9.94 31.10 -1.31
C ALA A 149 -9.69 32.57 -1.58
N GLY A 150 -10.78 33.35 -1.61
CA GLY A 150 -10.76 34.80 -1.66
C GLY A 150 -11.72 35.41 -0.65
N ILE A 151 -11.29 36.50 -0.04
CA ILE A 151 -12.09 37.31 0.89
C ILE A 151 -12.09 38.78 0.45
N ALA A 152 -13.22 39.45 0.62
CA ALA A 152 -13.36 40.87 0.38
C ALA A 152 -13.94 41.59 1.62
N LEU A 153 -13.44 42.80 1.89
CA LEU A 153 -13.87 43.64 3.02
C LEU A 153 -14.52 44.95 2.59
N ASP A 154 -15.48 45.39 3.39
CA ASP A 154 -16.16 46.69 3.33
C ASP A 154 -15.36 47.71 4.16
N GLY A 155 -14.22 48.12 3.61
CA GLY A 155 -13.28 49.05 4.22
C GLY A 155 -11.82 48.74 3.82
N PRO A 156 -10.99 49.75 3.52
CA PRO A 156 -9.61 49.52 3.12
C PRO A 156 -8.73 49.15 4.31
N GLN A 157 -8.33 47.88 4.40
CA GLN A 157 -7.39 47.38 5.41
C GLN A 157 -6.75 46.06 4.96
N SER A 158 -5.58 45.75 5.51
CA SER A 158 -4.93 44.45 5.29
C SER A 158 -5.63 43.31 6.02
N VAL A 159 -5.54 42.13 5.43
CA VAL A 159 -6.12 40.87 5.88
C VAL A 159 -4.99 39.88 6.13
N THR A 160 -4.97 39.28 7.31
CA THR A 160 -4.02 38.21 7.63
C THR A 160 -4.57 36.86 7.18
N PRO A 161 -3.77 36.05 6.44
CA PRO A 161 -4.18 34.71 6.03
C PRO A 161 -4.35 33.76 7.22
N GLY A 162 -5.13 32.71 7.01
CA GLY A 162 -5.37 31.67 8.01
C GLY A 162 -4.16 30.76 8.24
N ALA A 163 -4.12 30.10 9.39
CA ALA A 163 -3.10 29.07 9.65
C ALA A 163 -3.20 27.94 8.60
N GLY A 164 -2.05 27.55 8.04
CA GLY A 164 -1.98 26.54 6.97
C GLY A 164 -2.20 27.09 5.56
N PHE A 165 -2.50 28.38 5.42
CA PHE A 165 -2.65 29.06 4.13
C PHE A 165 -1.46 29.98 3.84
N VAL A 166 -1.16 30.13 2.56
CA VAL A 166 -0.19 31.10 2.03
C VAL A 166 -0.96 32.16 1.25
N GLU A 167 -0.63 33.43 1.47
CA GLU A 167 -1.20 34.53 0.70
C GLU A 167 -0.73 34.49 -0.75
N ILE A 168 -1.68 34.70 -1.68
CA ILE A 168 -1.43 34.80 -3.11
C ILE A 168 -1.31 36.26 -3.51
N HIS A 169 -2.36 37.05 -3.27
CA HIS A 169 -2.42 38.48 -3.58
C HIS A 169 -3.26 39.23 -2.53
N GLU A 170 -2.96 40.51 -2.34
CA GLU A 170 -3.78 41.45 -1.58
C GLU A 170 -3.90 42.78 -2.32
N GLN A 171 -5.12 43.32 -2.39
CA GLN A 171 -5.46 44.60 -3.01
C GLN A 171 -6.32 45.41 -2.05
N VAL A 172 -5.99 46.69 -1.86
CA VAL A 172 -6.69 47.57 -0.91
C VAL A 172 -7.17 48.85 -1.63
N PRO A 173 -8.22 48.77 -2.48
CA PRO A 173 -8.78 49.95 -3.13
C PRO A 173 -9.19 51.02 -2.13
N ALA A 174 -8.63 52.21 -2.28
CA ALA A 174 -9.07 53.41 -1.57
C ALA A 174 -10.01 54.23 -2.47
N GLN A 175 -11.24 54.47 -2.02
CA GLN A 175 -12.23 55.29 -2.72
C GLN A 175 -12.72 56.44 -1.84
N PHE A 176 -13.15 57.54 -2.48
CA PHE A 176 -13.75 58.68 -1.78
C PHE A 176 -15.06 58.27 -1.07
N LEU A 177 -15.45 59.02 -0.03
CA LEU A 177 -16.69 58.81 0.74
C LEU A 177 -16.83 57.44 1.45
N GLY A 178 -15.71 56.76 1.76
CA GLY A 178 -15.73 55.54 2.57
C GLY A 178 -16.08 54.27 1.78
N GLN A 179 -16.10 54.32 0.45
CA GLN A 179 -16.36 53.16 -0.41
C GLN A 179 -15.09 52.32 -0.69
N GLY A 180 -13.98 52.53 0.01
CA GLY A 180 -12.77 51.71 -0.12
C GLY A 180 -12.98 50.26 0.34
N GLY A 181 -12.14 49.32 -0.07
CA GLY A 181 -12.29 47.90 0.26
C GLY A 181 -10.97 47.15 0.32
N ALA A 182 -11.07 45.84 0.51
CA ALA A 182 -9.94 44.92 0.37
C ALA A 182 -10.36 43.68 -0.44
N LEU A 183 -9.41 43.08 -1.15
CA LEU A 183 -9.48 41.74 -1.71
C LEU A 183 -8.19 41.02 -1.36
N GLN A 184 -8.30 39.88 -0.68
CA GLN A 184 -7.17 39.00 -0.39
C GLN A 184 -7.48 37.60 -0.89
N THR A 185 -6.49 36.92 -1.44
CA THR A 185 -6.59 35.52 -1.86
C THR A 185 -5.49 34.68 -1.23
N GLN A 186 -5.80 33.42 -0.93
CA GLN A 186 -4.89 32.48 -0.29
C GLN A 186 -5.11 31.05 -0.77
N ASP A 187 -4.08 30.21 -0.69
CA ASP A 187 -4.17 28.76 -0.94
C ASP A 187 -3.49 27.93 0.14
N ALA A 188 -3.87 26.65 0.23
CA ALA A 188 -3.23 25.64 1.06
C ALA A 188 -2.93 24.41 0.20
N SER A 189 -1.74 23.82 0.35
CA SER A 189 -1.28 22.65 -0.42
C SER A 189 -1.98 21.34 -0.04
N THR A 190 -2.88 21.37 0.94
CA THR A 190 -3.78 20.28 1.35
C THR A 190 -5.13 20.87 1.76
N VAL A 191 -6.20 20.10 1.73
CA VAL A 191 -7.52 20.58 2.18
C VAL A 191 -7.50 20.85 3.69
N VAL A 192 -7.60 22.12 4.05
CA VAL A 192 -7.84 22.56 5.43
C VAL A 192 -9.34 22.82 5.59
N PRO A 193 -10.06 22.07 6.44
CA PRO A 193 -11.52 22.12 6.50
C PRO A 193 -12.07 23.45 6.99
N ASN A 194 -11.27 24.24 7.73
CA ASN A 194 -11.65 25.56 8.22
C ASN A 194 -10.73 26.62 7.64
N VAL A 195 -11.22 27.36 6.65
CA VAL A 195 -10.50 28.48 6.03
C VAL A 195 -10.82 29.75 6.82
N ARG A 196 -9.79 30.41 7.34
CA ARG A 196 -9.93 31.56 8.24
C ARG A 196 -9.17 32.77 7.74
N TRP A 197 -9.68 33.94 8.10
CA TRP A 197 -9.00 35.24 7.96
C TRP A 197 -9.21 36.08 9.21
N THR A 198 -8.28 37.01 9.44
CA THR A 198 -8.40 38.03 10.49
C THR A 198 -7.95 39.39 9.97
N TRP A 199 -8.50 40.48 10.53
CA TRP A 199 -8.13 41.86 10.17
C TRP A 199 -8.32 42.79 11.37
N ALA A 200 -7.82 44.03 11.27
CA ALA A 200 -7.65 44.91 12.42
C ALA A 200 -8.95 45.55 12.95
N THR A 201 -9.82 46.01 12.05
CA THR A 201 -11.02 46.81 12.41
C THR A 201 -12.30 46.18 11.91
N ALA A 202 -13.38 46.28 12.70
CA ALA A 202 -14.64 45.63 12.36
C ALA A 202 -15.15 46.06 10.98
N ALA A 203 -15.41 45.09 10.08
CA ALA A 203 -15.87 45.33 8.72
C ALA A 203 -16.88 44.26 8.30
N ASN A 204 -17.73 44.58 7.31
CA ASN A 204 -18.50 43.57 6.61
C ASN A 204 -17.57 42.83 5.66
N ALA A 205 -17.63 41.51 5.67
CA ALA A 205 -16.77 40.63 4.90
C ALA A 205 -17.58 39.61 4.11
N ALA A 206 -17.06 39.21 2.97
CA ALA A 206 -17.53 38.06 2.23
C ALA A 206 -16.36 37.20 1.76
N ALA A 207 -16.52 35.89 1.81
CA ALA A 207 -15.51 34.95 1.32
C ALA A 207 -16.14 33.92 0.38
N ILE A 208 -15.33 33.46 -0.57
CA ILE A 208 -15.60 32.29 -1.41
C ILE A 208 -14.36 31.38 -1.30
N VAL A 209 -14.59 30.12 -0.95
CA VAL A 209 -13.58 29.07 -0.86
C VAL A 209 -13.91 28.02 -1.91
N VAL A 210 -12.88 27.51 -2.57
CA VAL A 210 -12.95 26.47 -3.58
C VAL A 210 -12.04 25.32 -3.16
N GLU A 211 -12.60 24.11 -3.10
CA GLU A 211 -11.80 22.88 -3.11
C GLU A 211 -11.51 22.51 -4.56
N ILE A 212 -10.23 22.32 -4.86
CA ILE A 212 -9.75 21.98 -6.20
C ILE A 212 -9.40 20.49 -6.23
N ASP A 213 -10.07 19.77 -7.12
CA ASP A 213 -9.84 18.34 -7.34
C ASP A 213 -8.58 18.17 -8.18
N SER A 214 -7.69 17.30 -7.70
CA SER A 214 -6.49 16.95 -8.45
C SER A 214 -6.89 16.25 -9.75
N ALA A 215 -6.00 16.29 -10.75
CA ALA A 215 -6.12 15.41 -11.90
C ALA A 215 -6.21 14.00 -11.32
N SER A 216 -7.39 13.40 -11.39
CA SER A 216 -7.54 11.96 -11.41
C SER A 216 -6.56 11.54 -12.49
N GLY A 217 -5.36 11.09 -12.12
CA GLY A 217 -4.38 10.64 -13.08
C GLY A 217 -5.15 9.71 -13.97
N THR A 218 -5.38 10.10 -15.24
CA THR A 218 -6.34 9.41 -16.10
C THR A 218 -5.82 8.00 -16.14
N THR A 219 -6.42 7.14 -15.32
CA THR A 219 -6.05 5.75 -15.32
C THR A 219 -6.40 5.38 -16.74
N PRO A 220 -5.43 4.90 -17.54
CA PRO A 220 -5.76 4.44 -18.88
C PRO A 220 -7.00 3.55 -18.76
N PRO A 221 -7.87 3.46 -19.78
CA PRO A 221 -8.98 2.51 -19.72
C PRO A 221 -8.42 1.16 -19.24
N PRO A 222 -9.12 0.47 -18.32
CA PRO A 222 -8.60 -0.76 -17.76
C PRO A 222 -8.26 -1.70 -18.91
N THR A 223 -7.05 -2.27 -18.86
CA THR A 223 -6.68 -3.32 -19.81
C THR A 223 -7.61 -4.51 -19.61
N ASN A 224 -7.66 -5.44 -20.56
CA ASN A 224 -8.38 -6.70 -20.36
C ASN A 224 -7.86 -7.41 -19.11
N ASP A 225 -6.54 -7.41 -18.88
CA ASP A 225 -5.95 -7.98 -17.66
C ASP A 225 -6.42 -7.26 -16.40
N GLU A 226 -6.43 -5.92 -16.36
CA GLU A 226 -6.97 -5.19 -15.21
C GLU A 226 -8.45 -5.53 -14.97
N THR A 227 -9.25 -5.59 -16.03
CA THR A 227 -10.68 -5.93 -15.92
C THR A 227 -10.87 -7.35 -15.39
N LEU A 228 -10.04 -8.30 -15.85
CA LEU A 228 -10.05 -9.68 -15.36
C LEU A 228 -9.62 -9.76 -13.89
N ILE A 229 -8.58 -9.01 -13.50
CA ILE A 229 -8.11 -8.90 -12.12
C ILE A 229 -9.20 -8.30 -11.22
N ARG A 230 -9.95 -7.29 -11.66
CA ARG A 230 -11.04 -6.71 -10.87
C ARG A 230 -12.22 -7.68 -10.72
N ARG A 231 -12.54 -8.45 -11.76
CA ARG A 231 -13.64 -9.43 -11.74
C ARG A 231 -13.52 -10.48 -10.62
N PHE A 232 -12.30 -10.94 -10.33
CA PHE A 232 -12.05 -11.96 -9.30
C PHE A 232 -11.34 -11.41 -8.06
N GLU A 233 -11.35 -10.09 -7.87
CA GLU A 233 -10.62 -9.42 -6.77
C GLU A 233 -11.07 -9.97 -5.41
N PRO A 234 -10.15 -10.42 -4.53
CA PRO A 234 -10.52 -11.14 -3.32
C PRO A 234 -11.17 -10.24 -2.26
N ILE A 235 -11.99 -10.84 -1.41
CA ILE A 235 -12.47 -10.26 -0.16
C ILE A 235 -11.71 -10.94 0.98
N LEU A 236 -11.01 -10.15 1.80
CA LEU A 236 -10.28 -10.65 2.95
C LEU A 236 -10.99 -10.29 4.24
N PHE A 237 -11.10 -11.25 5.15
CA PHE A 237 -11.49 -11.05 6.54
C PHE A 237 -10.27 -11.29 7.40
N LEU A 238 -9.71 -10.23 7.98
CA LEU A 238 -8.55 -10.32 8.87
C LEU A 238 -8.99 -10.42 10.32
N HIS A 239 -8.19 -11.13 11.12
CA HIS A 239 -8.37 -11.21 12.56
C HIS A 239 -8.44 -9.80 13.19
N PRO A 240 -9.32 -9.54 14.18
CA PRO A 240 -9.46 -8.21 14.78
C PRO A 240 -8.18 -7.66 15.43
N ASP A 241 -7.35 -8.56 15.95
CA ASP A 241 -6.05 -8.22 16.54
C ASP A 241 -4.89 -8.19 15.53
N GLU A 242 -5.17 -8.32 14.23
CA GLU A 242 -4.14 -8.26 13.20
C GLU A 242 -3.49 -6.87 13.19
N LYS A 243 -2.16 -6.83 13.16
CA LYS A 243 -1.35 -5.61 13.15
C LYS A 243 -0.78 -5.34 11.76
N PHE A 244 -0.67 -6.37 10.92
CA PHE A 244 -0.04 -6.34 9.61
C PHE A 244 -1.09 -6.59 8.53
N PHE A 245 -1.19 -5.65 7.60
CA PHE A 245 -2.17 -5.69 6.52
C PHE A 245 -1.46 -5.84 5.18
N PRO A 246 -2.10 -6.43 4.15
CA PRO A 246 -1.57 -6.44 2.80
C PRO A 246 -1.19 -5.02 2.38
N SER A 247 0.04 -4.83 1.94
CA SER A 247 0.66 -3.53 1.74
C SER A 247 1.39 -3.46 0.41
N ASP A 248 1.56 -2.24 -0.10
CA ASP A 248 2.32 -2.00 -1.32
C ASP A 248 3.79 -2.41 -1.11
N ALA A 249 4.20 -3.46 -1.82
CA ALA A 249 5.54 -4.03 -1.70
C ALA A 249 6.62 -3.06 -2.20
N LYS A 250 6.31 -2.22 -3.19
CA LYS A 250 7.24 -1.19 -3.65
C LYS A 250 7.50 -0.19 -2.53
N ARG A 251 6.49 0.23 -1.77
CA ARG A 251 6.71 1.15 -0.64
C ARG A 251 7.58 0.53 0.44
N PHE A 252 7.47 -0.77 0.69
CA PHE A 252 8.37 -1.47 1.59
C PHE A 252 9.82 -1.41 1.09
N VAL A 253 10.06 -1.74 -0.19
CA VAL A 253 11.39 -1.64 -0.82
C VAL A 253 11.98 -0.25 -0.65
N GLU A 254 11.20 0.78 -0.94
CA GLU A 254 11.68 2.17 -0.92
C GLU A 254 12.02 2.67 0.48
N HIS A 255 11.37 2.14 1.52
CA HIS A 255 11.63 2.50 2.92
C HIS A 255 12.68 1.61 3.59
N ALA A 256 12.94 0.43 3.02
CA ALA A 256 13.94 -0.49 3.52
C ALA A 256 15.38 0.00 3.24
N ALA A 257 16.32 -0.51 4.03
CA ALA A 257 17.74 -0.50 3.69
C ALA A 257 18.08 -1.74 2.88
N LEU A 258 19.07 -1.64 1.98
CA LEU A 258 19.61 -2.80 1.26
C LEU A 258 20.91 -3.24 1.92
N TRP A 259 21.03 -4.53 2.18
CA TRP A 259 22.19 -5.15 2.79
C TRP A 259 22.73 -6.31 1.96
N SER A 260 24.00 -6.61 2.17
CA SER A 260 24.67 -7.83 1.74
C SER A 260 25.09 -8.69 2.92
N ALA A 261 25.14 -9.99 2.67
CA ALA A 261 25.70 -11.02 3.54
C ALA A 261 26.40 -12.07 2.68
N THR A 262 27.29 -12.85 3.27
CA THR A 262 27.79 -14.09 2.67
C THR A 262 26.68 -15.15 2.66
N ALA A 263 26.72 -16.09 1.72
CA ALA A 263 25.78 -17.20 1.61
C ALA A 263 26.51 -18.55 1.79
N PRO A 264 25.83 -19.65 2.13
CA PRO A 264 24.44 -19.72 2.62
C PRO A 264 24.34 -19.41 4.13
N TYR A 265 25.40 -19.69 4.89
CA TYR A 265 25.50 -19.44 6.34
C TYR A 265 26.43 -18.26 6.58
N ASP A 266 25.93 -17.23 7.26
CA ASP A 266 26.71 -16.03 7.55
C ASP A 266 26.48 -15.56 8.97
N ASP A 267 27.55 -15.05 9.56
CA ASP A 267 27.48 -14.35 10.83
C ASP A 267 27.34 -12.84 10.59
N LYS A 268 26.92 -12.10 11.62
CA LYS A 268 26.74 -10.65 11.52
C LYS A 268 28.03 -9.89 11.18
N SER A 269 29.22 -10.51 11.26
CA SER A 269 30.49 -9.83 11.03
C SER A 269 30.73 -9.51 9.56
N ASN A 270 30.08 -10.22 8.63
CA ASN A 270 30.18 -9.97 7.19
C ASN A 270 28.99 -9.19 6.62
N TRP A 271 28.01 -8.81 7.44
CA TRP A 271 26.87 -8.05 6.99
C TRP A 271 27.26 -6.60 6.67
N ARG A 272 26.92 -6.15 5.46
CA ARG A 272 27.25 -4.79 5.00
C ARG A 272 26.03 -4.10 4.47
N ARG A 273 25.79 -2.89 4.95
CA ARG A 273 24.74 -2.03 4.39
C ARG A 273 25.24 -1.44 3.07
N ILE A 274 24.51 -1.70 1.99
CA ILE A 274 24.79 -1.18 0.65
C ILE A 274 24.04 0.13 0.43
N VAL A 275 22.77 0.20 0.85
CA VAL A 275 21.92 1.37 0.69
C VAL A 275 21.20 1.68 1.99
N GLU A 276 21.20 2.96 2.37
CA GLU A 276 20.47 3.45 3.55
C GLU A 276 18.95 3.37 3.37
N ARG A 277 18.22 3.32 4.49
CA ARG A 277 16.75 3.39 4.47
C ARG A 277 16.25 4.64 3.74
N LYS A 278 15.12 4.52 3.05
CA LYS A 278 14.48 5.63 2.30
C LYS A 278 15.31 6.16 1.14
N LYS A 279 16.37 5.45 0.74
CA LYS A 279 17.21 5.81 -0.40
C LYS A 279 17.05 4.88 -1.59
N LEU A 280 16.36 3.75 -1.45
CA LEU A 280 16.08 2.87 -2.58
C LEU A 280 15.05 3.49 -3.53
N ALA A 281 15.31 3.30 -4.82
CA ALA A 281 14.39 3.59 -5.91
C ALA A 281 14.09 2.27 -6.64
N ALA A 282 12.80 1.97 -6.79
CA ALA A 282 12.39 0.74 -7.45
C ALA A 282 12.30 0.93 -8.98
N VAL A 283 12.15 2.18 -9.46
CA VAL A 283 12.20 2.56 -10.87
C VAL A 283 13.42 3.45 -11.13
N ARG A 284 14.12 3.26 -12.25
CA ARG A 284 15.41 3.93 -12.55
C ARG A 284 15.30 5.46 -12.62
N SER A 285 14.15 5.99 -13.05
CA SER A 285 13.90 7.43 -13.17
C SER A 285 13.51 8.11 -11.85
N GLU A 286 13.27 7.35 -10.78
CA GLU A 286 12.89 7.89 -9.48
C GLU A 286 14.13 8.33 -8.67
N GLY A 287 13.95 9.28 -7.75
CA GLY A 287 15.04 9.76 -6.91
C GLY A 287 15.50 8.71 -5.89
N GLY A 288 16.79 8.36 -5.91
CA GLY A 288 17.41 7.40 -5.01
C GLY A 288 18.48 6.55 -5.69
N THR A 289 18.91 5.48 -5.01
CA THR A 289 19.73 4.41 -5.57
C THR A 289 18.81 3.36 -6.19
N PHE A 290 18.93 3.16 -7.50
CA PHE A 290 18.12 2.18 -8.21
C PHE A 290 18.45 0.75 -7.77
N LEU A 291 17.43 -0.01 -7.36
CA LEU A 291 17.58 -1.40 -6.92
C LEU A 291 18.17 -2.28 -8.02
N GLY A 292 17.79 -2.02 -9.28
CA GLY A 292 18.24 -2.79 -10.44
C GLY A 292 19.75 -2.79 -10.67
N ASP A 293 20.47 -1.81 -10.14
CA ASP A 293 21.94 -1.74 -10.24
C ASP A 293 22.65 -2.57 -9.14
N ASN A 294 21.87 -3.14 -8.21
CA ASN A 294 22.37 -3.87 -7.02
C ASN A 294 21.77 -5.28 -6.90
N LEU A 295 21.27 -5.84 -8.02
CA LEU A 295 20.59 -7.14 -8.06
C LEU A 295 21.55 -8.34 -7.94
N SER A 296 22.84 -8.16 -8.24
CA SER A 296 23.78 -9.27 -8.32
C SER A 296 23.98 -9.95 -6.97
N GLU A 297 23.61 -11.22 -6.93
CA GLU A 297 23.99 -12.24 -5.96
C GLU A 297 25.06 -13.10 -6.65
N GLY A 298 26.32 -13.00 -6.21
CA GLY A 298 27.29 -14.06 -6.55
C GLY A 298 26.91 -15.36 -5.84
N ASP A 299 27.49 -16.50 -6.22
CA ASP A 299 27.20 -17.80 -5.57
C ASP A 299 27.40 -17.75 -4.04
N ASP A 300 28.26 -16.86 -3.56
CA ASP A 300 28.60 -16.66 -2.14
C ASP A 300 28.00 -15.38 -1.53
N GLU A 301 27.12 -14.65 -2.22
CA GLU A 301 26.60 -13.35 -1.75
C GLU A 301 25.06 -13.27 -1.80
N ALA A 302 24.44 -12.93 -0.68
CA ALA A 302 23.00 -12.78 -0.55
C ALA A 302 22.61 -11.30 -0.35
N ARG A 303 21.49 -10.88 -0.96
CA ARG A 303 20.87 -9.57 -0.73
C ARG A 303 19.69 -9.70 0.21
N TYR A 304 19.47 -8.69 1.05
CA TYR A 304 18.26 -8.61 1.87
C TYR A 304 17.83 -7.18 2.15
N LEU A 305 16.52 -7.00 2.26
CA LEU A 305 15.88 -5.75 2.66
C LEU A 305 15.73 -5.69 4.18
N GLU A 306 15.87 -4.53 4.77
CA GLU A 306 15.78 -4.35 6.21
C GLU A 306 14.80 -3.22 6.53
N LEU A 307 13.74 -3.53 7.26
CA LEU A 307 12.79 -2.57 7.82
C LEU A 307 12.57 -2.89 9.31
N GLY A 308 12.61 -1.86 10.15
CA GLY A 308 12.33 -1.99 11.60
C GLY A 308 13.55 -2.27 12.48
N ALA A 309 14.71 -2.62 11.92
CA ALA A 309 15.93 -3.00 12.63
C ALA A 309 15.78 -4.32 13.40
N TRP A 310 16.60 -4.51 14.44
CA TRP A 310 16.68 -5.76 15.20
C TRP A 310 16.28 -5.56 16.65
N LYS A 311 16.09 -6.68 17.35
CA LYS A 311 16.01 -6.76 18.81
C LYS A 311 16.81 -7.95 19.34
N ASP A 312 17.19 -7.90 20.61
CA ASP A 312 17.90 -8.97 21.30
C ASP A 312 16.95 -9.99 21.98
N GLY A 313 17.55 -10.91 22.74
CA GLY A 313 16.83 -11.96 23.48
C GLY A 313 16.00 -11.47 24.66
N ASP A 314 16.23 -10.23 25.11
CA ASP A 314 15.45 -9.53 26.13
C ASP A 314 14.44 -8.55 25.51
N GLU A 315 14.23 -8.66 24.19
CA GLU A 315 13.38 -7.81 23.37
C GLU A 315 13.80 -6.33 23.30
N SER A 316 15.02 -6.00 23.69
CA SER A 316 15.55 -4.65 23.61
C SER A 316 15.90 -4.29 22.18
N ALA A 317 15.54 -3.08 21.76
CA ALA A 317 15.75 -2.63 20.39
C ALA A 317 17.23 -2.40 20.05
N GLU A 318 17.66 -2.93 18.91
CA GLU A 318 19.00 -2.81 18.37
C GLU A 318 18.91 -2.10 16.99
N PRO A 319 19.17 -0.79 16.93
CA PRO A 319 18.90 0.03 15.73
C PRO A 319 19.85 -0.26 14.56
N GLY A 320 20.85 -1.12 14.74
CA GLY A 320 21.82 -1.47 13.71
C GLY A 320 22.67 -2.68 14.09
N VAL A 321 23.64 -2.97 13.24
CA VAL A 321 24.63 -4.05 13.42
C VAL A 321 25.91 -3.44 13.97
N THR A 322 26.29 -3.81 15.19
CA THR A 322 27.48 -3.33 15.90
C THR A 322 28.26 -4.51 16.49
N ALA A 323 29.43 -4.23 17.06
CA ALA A 323 30.20 -5.25 17.78
C ALA A 323 29.39 -5.84 18.95
N ASP A 324 28.62 -4.99 19.65
CA ASP A 324 27.93 -5.34 20.90
C ASP A 324 26.48 -5.84 20.69
N SER A 325 25.86 -5.59 19.54
CA SER A 325 24.49 -6.04 19.27
C SER A 325 24.42 -7.54 18.98
N THR A 326 23.34 -8.21 19.35
CA THR A 326 23.14 -9.64 19.09
C THR A 326 22.45 -9.88 17.75
N ASN A 327 21.55 -8.99 17.34
CA ASN A 327 20.74 -9.03 16.13
C ASN A 327 19.94 -10.33 15.97
N LEU A 328 19.38 -10.84 17.07
CA LEU A 328 18.75 -12.17 17.15
C LEU A 328 17.38 -12.23 16.47
N TYR A 329 16.61 -11.14 16.50
CA TYR A 329 15.25 -11.11 15.97
C TYR A 329 14.95 -9.82 15.21
N ALA A 330 13.99 -9.87 14.30
CA ALA A 330 13.44 -8.69 13.65
C ALA A 330 12.64 -7.85 14.65
N ASN A 331 12.88 -6.54 14.71
CA ASN A 331 12.07 -5.64 15.53
C ASN A 331 10.77 -5.27 14.82
N ARG A 332 9.79 -6.17 14.91
CA ARG A 332 8.47 -6.01 14.29
C ARG A 332 7.66 -4.86 14.88
N ASN A 333 7.89 -4.48 16.14
CA ASN A 333 7.21 -3.32 16.74
C ASN A 333 7.55 -2.03 16.00
N ALA A 334 8.82 -1.84 15.62
CA ALA A 334 9.21 -0.71 14.80
C ALA A 334 8.59 -0.73 13.38
N ILE A 335 8.31 -1.93 12.84
CA ILE A 335 7.56 -2.08 11.58
C ILE A 335 6.10 -1.66 11.77
N VAL A 336 5.46 -2.11 12.86
CA VAL A 336 4.10 -1.67 13.23
C VAL A 336 4.04 -0.15 13.32
N ASP A 337 5.02 0.49 13.97
CA ASP A 337 5.06 1.95 14.11
C ASP A 337 5.21 2.65 12.75
N ALA A 338 6.05 2.12 11.85
CA ALA A 338 6.19 2.65 10.49
C ALA A 338 4.86 2.60 9.72
N TYR A 339 4.12 1.50 9.84
CA TYR A 339 2.82 1.30 9.18
C TYR A 339 1.64 1.98 9.87
N ARG A 340 1.79 2.42 11.12
CA ARG A 340 0.86 3.37 11.78
C ARG A 340 1.16 4.82 11.45
N GLY A 341 2.39 5.11 11.04
CA GLY A 341 2.85 6.44 10.66
C GLY A 341 2.93 6.61 9.13
N GLU A 342 4.16 6.77 8.63
CA GLU A 342 4.42 7.17 7.24
C GLU A 342 4.00 6.15 6.18
N LEU A 343 3.93 4.85 6.53
CA LEU A 343 3.49 3.78 5.64
C LEU A 343 2.00 3.43 5.79
N ALA A 344 1.21 4.17 6.57
CA ALA A 344 -0.23 3.89 6.72
C ALA A 344 -0.99 3.95 5.38
N ALA A 345 -0.51 4.79 4.45
CA ALA A 345 -1.12 4.95 3.13
C ALA A 345 -0.76 3.82 2.13
N SER A 346 0.17 2.90 2.44
CA SER A 346 0.42 1.70 1.62
C SER A 346 -0.41 0.48 2.01
N GLN A 347 -1.11 0.51 3.15
CA GLN A 347 -1.95 -0.60 3.58
C GLN A 347 -3.17 -0.79 2.68
N PHE A 348 -3.72 -2.01 2.72
CA PHE A 348 -4.83 -2.48 1.89
C PHE A 348 -4.49 -2.43 0.40
N TRP A 349 -3.35 -3.04 0.06
CA TRP A 349 -2.84 -3.13 -1.30
C TRP A 349 -2.46 -4.58 -1.62
N TYR A 350 -2.89 -5.05 -2.78
CA TYR A 350 -2.42 -6.27 -3.42
C TYR A 350 -1.71 -5.93 -4.74
N HIS A 351 -0.86 -6.83 -5.21
CA HIS A 351 -0.38 -6.85 -6.59
C HIS A 351 -0.99 -8.03 -7.34
N ALA A 352 -1.14 -7.96 -8.65
CA ALA A 352 -1.76 -9.03 -9.43
C ALA A 352 -1.11 -9.23 -10.79
N GLU A 353 -1.09 -10.47 -11.26
CA GLU A 353 -0.44 -10.88 -12.49
C GLU A 353 -1.27 -11.91 -13.24
N VAL A 354 -1.35 -11.75 -14.56
CA VAL A 354 -2.05 -12.67 -15.46
C VAL A 354 -1.04 -13.44 -16.30
N PHE A 355 -1.02 -14.75 -16.14
CA PHE A 355 -0.21 -15.67 -16.95
C PHE A 355 -1.11 -16.29 -18.02
N HIS A 356 -1.14 -15.63 -19.18
CA HIS A 356 -1.83 -16.15 -20.37
C HIS A 356 -1.25 -17.48 -20.84
N THR A 357 -2.02 -18.20 -21.65
CA THR A 357 -1.77 -19.60 -22.03
C THR A 357 -0.34 -19.88 -22.50
N GLU A 358 0.23 -19.02 -23.36
CA GLU A 358 1.59 -19.24 -23.86
C GLU A 358 2.64 -19.15 -22.74
N ARG A 359 2.60 -18.08 -21.94
CA ARG A 359 3.51 -17.87 -20.81
C ARG A 359 3.34 -18.97 -19.76
N LEU A 360 2.11 -19.33 -19.41
CA LEU A 360 1.82 -20.40 -18.45
C LEU A 360 2.34 -21.76 -18.92
N ARG A 361 2.13 -22.12 -20.20
CA ARG A 361 2.67 -23.36 -20.78
C ARG A 361 4.20 -23.33 -20.85
N SER A 362 4.80 -22.15 -21.08
CA SER A 362 6.25 -21.97 -21.02
C SER A 362 6.80 -22.31 -19.64
N LEU A 363 6.25 -21.68 -18.59
CA LEU A 363 6.63 -21.91 -17.20
C LEU A 363 6.40 -23.37 -16.77
N ALA A 364 5.27 -23.98 -17.15
CA ALA A 364 4.99 -25.39 -16.89
C ALA A 364 5.95 -26.36 -17.63
N GLY A 365 6.71 -25.88 -18.62
CA GLY A 365 7.68 -26.67 -19.38
C GLY A 365 9.03 -26.86 -18.69
N GLY A 366 9.31 -26.11 -17.60
CA GLY A 366 10.52 -26.25 -16.80
C GLY A 366 10.61 -27.62 -16.10
N PRO A 367 11.71 -27.93 -15.40
CA PRO A 367 11.83 -29.15 -14.61
C PRO A 367 11.17 -29.00 -13.21
N PRO A 368 10.27 -29.92 -12.80
CA PRO A 368 9.71 -31.04 -13.55
C PRO A 368 8.69 -30.55 -14.59
N ASN A 369 8.59 -31.26 -15.71
CA ASN A 369 7.69 -30.84 -16.80
C ASN A 369 6.23 -31.08 -16.41
N LEU A 370 5.54 -29.99 -16.06
CA LEU A 370 4.15 -29.93 -15.62
C LEU A 370 3.19 -29.56 -16.77
N ARG A 371 3.64 -29.51 -18.04
CA ARG A 371 2.74 -29.26 -19.18
C ARG A 371 1.65 -30.32 -19.28
N LYS A 372 2.03 -31.58 -19.05
CA LYS A 372 1.09 -32.72 -19.06
C LYS A 372 0.02 -32.59 -17.98
N THR A 373 0.34 -31.97 -16.84
CA THR A 373 -0.62 -31.66 -15.78
C THR A 373 -1.75 -30.80 -16.34
N LEU A 374 -1.41 -29.67 -16.98
CA LEU A 374 -2.39 -28.75 -17.59
C LEU A 374 -3.17 -29.42 -18.73
N GLU A 375 -2.50 -30.17 -19.60
CA GLU A 375 -3.13 -30.88 -20.71
C GLU A 375 -4.12 -31.95 -20.22
N SER A 376 -3.79 -32.64 -19.12
CA SER A 376 -4.63 -33.70 -18.56
C SER A 376 -5.96 -33.22 -17.98
N LEU A 377 -6.10 -31.90 -17.77
CA LEU A 377 -7.33 -31.27 -17.30
C LEU A 377 -8.30 -30.93 -18.43
N GLY A 378 -7.92 -31.13 -19.70
CA GLY A 378 -8.76 -30.80 -20.85
C GLY A 378 -9.00 -29.30 -21.02
N LEU A 379 -8.02 -28.48 -20.65
CA LEU A 379 -8.06 -27.02 -20.76
C LEU A 379 -7.38 -26.57 -22.07
N ASP A 380 -8.12 -25.87 -22.92
CA ASP A 380 -7.64 -25.41 -24.22
C ASP A 380 -6.86 -24.10 -24.06
N HIS A 381 -7.46 -23.15 -23.33
CA HIS A 381 -6.92 -21.81 -23.09
C HIS A 381 -6.76 -21.52 -21.59
N PRO A 382 -5.91 -22.28 -20.86
CA PRO A 382 -5.68 -22.05 -19.45
C PRO A 382 -4.99 -20.70 -19.24
N THR A 383 -5.43 -19.97 -18.22
CA THR A 383 -4.84 -18.70 -17.76
C THR A 383 -4.77 -18.73 -16.24
N LEU A 384 -3.61 -18.41 -15.67
CA LEU A 384 -3.44 -18.33 -14.22
C LEU A 384 -3.46 -16.87 -13.80
N LEU A 385 -4.34 -16.52 -12.87
CA LEU A 385 -4.44 -15.20 -12.26
C LEU A 385 -3.92 -15.29 -10.83
N CYS A 386 -2.86 -14.55 -10.50
CA CYS A 386 -2.28 -14.51 -9.16
C CYS A 386 -2.52 -13.16 -8.51
N TYR A 387 -2.97 -13.16 -7.25
CA TYR A 387 -2.99 -12.01 -6.35
C TYR A 387 -1.91 -12.19 -5.29
N TYR A 388 -0.92 -11.32 -5.29
CA TYR A 388 0.15 -11.27 -4.31
C TYR A 388 -0.18 -10.27 -3.20
N LEU A 389 -0.18 -10.77 -1.97
CA LEU A 389 -0.44 -10.03 -0.75
C LEU A 389 0.88 -9.96 0.03
N PHE A 390 1.47 -8.78 0.09
CA PHE A 390 2.68 -8.55 0.87
C PHE A 390 2.30 -8.06 2.27
N PHE A 391 2.73 -8.79 3.30
CA PHE A 391 2.59 -8.37 4.69
C PHE A 391 3.94 -7.88 5.20
N PRO A 392 4.02 -6.76 5.93
CA PRO A 392 5.31 -6.17 6.27
C PRO A 392 6.09 -6.91 7.36
N ALA A 393 5.47 -7.83 8.09
CA ALA A 393 6.12 -8.72 9.05
C ALA A 393 5.21 -9.91 9.34
N HIS A 394 5.79 -11.04 9.75
CA HIS A 394 5.15 -12.32 10.08
C HIS A 394 5.39 -12.70 11.55
N GLU A 395 4.37 -13.26 12.18
CA GLU A 395 4.41 -13.77 13.55
C GLU A 395 3.95 -15.23 13.61
N GLN A 396 4.82 -16.10 14.11
CA GLN A 396 4.51 -17.50 14.36
C GLN A 396 5.33 -18.02 15.55
N SER A 397 4.62 -18.66 16.48
CA SER A 397 5.13 -19.21 17.74
C SER A 397 4.88 -20.71 17.85
N VAL A 398 5.49 -21.36 18.86
CA VAL A 398 5.31 -22.77 19.18
C VAL A 398 5.10 -23.01 20.68
N GLY A 399 4.48 -24.15 21.00
CA GLY A 399 4.39 -24.65 22.37
C GLY A 399 3.28 -24.02 23.20
N LYS A 400 2.16 -23.60 22.56
CA LYS A 400 0.92 -23.04 23.15
C LYS A 400 0.78 -23.29 24.65
N ASP A 401 0.88 -22.22 25.43
CA ASP A 401 0.74 -22.17 26.91
C ASP A 401 1.78 -22.98 27.73
N GLU A 402 2.57 -23.84 27.09
CA GLU A 402 3.65 -24.66 27.69
C GLU A 402 5.02 -23.96 27.58
N CYS A 403 5.21 -23.15 26.54
CA CYS A 403 6.43 -22.41 26.25
C CYS A 403 6.18 -20.90 26.25
N SER A 404 6.85 -20.16 27.15
CA SER A 404 6.72 -18.69 27.27
C SER A 404 8.01 -17.92 27.03
N SER A 405 9.08 -18.60 26.59
CA SER A 405 10.34 -17.95 26.28
C SER A 405 10.23 -17.08 25.03
N VAL A 406 11.04 -16.03 24.96
CA VAL A 406 11.17 -15.18 23.75
C VAL A 406 11.51 -16.04 22.53
N THR A 407 12.37 -17.06 22.69
CA THR A 407 12.72 -18.01 21.64
C THR A 407 11.52 -18.77 21.06
N ALA A 408 10.58 -19.21 21.90
CA ALA A 408 9.38 -19.90 21.44
C ALA A 408 8.43 -18.97 20.69
N VAL A 409 8.31 -17.72 21.14
CA VAL A 409 7.50 -16.68 20.50
C VAL A 409 8.10 -16.27 19.16
N GLU A 410 9.43 -16.21 19.06
CA GLU A 410 10.15 -15.69 17.91
C GLU A 410 10.62 -16.78 16.92
N VAL A 411 10.22 -18.04 17.10
CA VAL A 411 10.76 -19.22 16.38
C VAL A 411 10.68 -19.10 14.85
N SER A 412 9.66 -18.44 14.32
CA SER A 412 9.52 -18.17 12.88
C SER A 412 9.02 -16.77 12.58
N CYS A 413 9.22 -15.85 13.53
CA CYS A 413 8.88 -14.46 13.32
C CYS A 413 9.94 -13.76 12.46
N HIS A 414 9.51 -12.98 11.48
CA HIS A 414 10.40 -12.28 10.56
C HIS A 414 9.76 -11.01 9.98
N ALA A 415 10.57 -10.14 9.38
CA ALA A 415 10.07 -9.00 8.62
C ALA A 415 9.78 -9.43 7.17
N GLY A 416 8.77 -8.81 6.56
CA GLY A 416 8.29 -9.09 5.20
C GLY A 416 7.74 -10.50 5.03
N ASP A 417 6.59 -10.64 4.38
CA ASP A 417 5.95 -11.92 4.15
C ASP A 417 5.10 -11.84 2.90
N TRP A 418 4.97 -12.97 2.22
CA TRP A 418 4.22 -13.05 0.98
C TRP A 418 3.16 -14.15 1.09
N GLN A 419 1.96 -13.78 0.71
CA GLN A 419 0.87 -14.72 0.48
C GLN A 419 0.35 -14.52 -0.95
N CYS A 420 -0.09 -15.59 -1.58
CA CYS A 420 -0.71 -15.63 -2.89
C CYS A 420 -2.09 -16.32 -2.85
N LEU A 421 -3.05 -15.73 -3.56
CA LEU A 421 -4.24 -16.40 -4.09
C LEU A 421 -4.06 -16.56 -5.60
N ALA A 422 -4.06 -17.80 -6.08
CA ALA A 422 -3.98 -18.14 -7.50
C ALA A 422 -5.33 -18.68 -7.98
N ILE A 423 -5.76 -18.33 -9.18
CA ILE A 423 -7.00 -18.80 -9.80
C ILE A 423 -6.69 -19.29 -11.20
N LEU A 424 -6.87 -20.59 -11.45
CA LEU A 424 -6.76 -21.17 -12.79
C LEU A 424 -8.09 -21.04 -13.50
N LEU A 425 -8.07 -20.26 -14.58
CA LEU A 425 -9.19 -19.90 -15.42
C LEU A 425 -9.10 -20.62 -16.76
N GLU A 426 -10.25 -20.93 -17.34
CA GLU A 426 -10.38 -21.35 -18.75
C GLU A 426 -11.05 -20.24 -19.55
N GLY A 427 -10.39 -19.78 -20.62
CA GLY A 427 -10.94 -18.82 -21.58
C GLY A 427 -11.35 -19.48 -22.91
N ASP A 428 -11.66 -18.64 -23.90
CA ASP A 428 -11.99 -19.06 -25.28
C ASP A 428 -10.95 -18.59 -26.32
N GLY A 429 -9.80 -18.10 -25.83
CA GLY A 429 -8.71 -17.55 -26.66
C GLY A 429 -8.88 -16.08 -27.06
N SER A 430 -10.04 -15.45 -26.79
CA SER A 430 -10.28 -14.05 -27.15
C SER A 430 -9.64 -13.03 -26.19
N GLN A 431 -9.19 -13.48 -25.01
CA GLN A 431 -8.77 -12.64 -23.88
C GLN A 431 -9.85 -11.63 -23.41
N ASP A 432 -11.12 -11.83 -23.78
CA ASP A 432 -12.24 -11.08 -23.22
C ASP A 432 -12.43 -11.49 -21.74
N PRO A 433 -12.30 -10.54 -20.78
CA PRO A 433 -12.43 -10.83 -19.36
C PRO A 433 -13.73 -11.54 -18.99
N ALA A 434 -14.83 -11.32 -19.72
CA ALA A 434 -16.12 -11.95 -19.45
C ALA A 434 -16.19 -13.44 -19.85
N ARG A 435 -15.25 -13.91 -20.67
CA ARG A 435 -15.23 -15.28 -21.21
C ARG A 435 -14.45 -16.27 -20.35
N TYR A 436 -13.76 -15.80 -19.32
CA TYR A 436 -13.04 -16.66 -18.39
C TYR A 436 -13.96 -17.34 -17.39
N THR A 437 -13.70 -18.62 -17.12
CA THR A 437 -14.39 -19.42 -16.09
C THR A 437 -13.40 -20.07 -15.14
N PRO A 438 -13.54 -19.90 -13.81
CA PRO A 438 -12.62 -20.50 -12.86
C PRO A 438 -12.80 -22.02 -12.75
N LYS A 439 -11.68 -22.73 -12.64
CA LYS A 439 -11.61 -24.20 -12.57
C LYS A 439 -10.98 -24.67 -11.26
N PHE A 440 -9.88 -24.04 -10.87
CA PHE A 440 -9.15 -24.32 -9.64
C PHE A 440 -8.74 -23.01 -8.99
N PHE A 441 -8.51 -23.05 -7.70
CA PHE A 441 -7.83 -21.97 -6.99
C PHE A 441 -6.79 -22.55 -6.06
N GLY A 442 -5.77 -21.76 -5.78
CA GLY A 442 -4.76 -22.06 -4.80
C GLY A 442 -4.61 -20.89 -3.84
N HIS A 443 -4.31 -21.20 -2.59
CA HIS A 443 -4.13 -20.21 -1.55
C HIS A 443 -3.02 -20.64 -0.61
N THR A 444 -2.33 -19.66 -0.06
CA THR A 444 -1.07 -19.86 0.66
C THR A 444 -1.23 -19.79 2.18
N GLY A 445 -0.16 -20.10 2.90
CA GLY A 445 -0.08 -20.08 4.36
C GLY A 445 0.58 -21.35 4.89
N SER A 446 0.38 -21.63 6.18
CA SER A 446 0.83 -22.85 6.83
C SER A 446 0.22 -24.10 6.19
N ARG A 447 0.99 -25.19 6.26
CA ARG A 447 0.51 -26.50 5.84
C ARG A 447 -0.59 -26.97 6.80
N PRO A 448 -1.75 -27.38 6.27
CA PRO A 448 -2.86 -27.81 7.10
C PRO A 448 -2.48 -29.13 7.80
N ALA A 449 -3.05 -29.35 8.99
CA ALA A 449 -2.96 -30.65 9.63
C ALA A 449 -3.54 -31.76 8.74
N GLN A 450 -3.12 -33.00 9.01
CA GLN A 450 -3.65 -34.17 8.31
C GLN A 450 -5.17 -34.26 8.49
N VAL A 451 -5.88 -34.53 7.39
CA VAL A 451 -7.32 -34.81 7.41
C VAL A 451 -7.56 -36.30 7.18
N ASP A 452 -8.62 -36.84 7.77
CA ASP A 452 -9.03 -38.21 7.49
C ASP A 452 -9.68 -38.28 6.10
N VAL A 453 -9.02 -39.00 5.18
CA VAL A 453 -9.53 -39.31 3.84
C VAL A 453 -9.74 -40.81 3.75
N ALA A 454 -11.00 -41.24 3.80
CA ALA A 454 -11.41 -42.64 3.69
C ALA A 454 -10.77 -43.59 4.73
N GLY A 455 -10.54 -43.12 5.96
CA GLY A 455 -9.99 -43.89 7.07
C GLY A 455 -8.46 -43.84 7.17
N ALA A 456 -7.80 -42.96 6.41
CA ALA A 456 -6.36 -42.76 6.44
C ALA A 456 -6.01 -41.26 6.55
N PRO A 457 -5.07 -40.88 7.43
CA PRO A 457 -4.60 -39.51 7.53
C PRO A 457 -3.86 -39.13 6.23
N ALA A 458 -4.34 -38.07 5.58
CA ALA A 458 -3.75 -37.54 4.36
C ALA A 458 -3.75 -36.01 4.40
N TYR A 459 -2.70 -35.41 3.86
CA TYR A 459 -2.70 -33.98 3.60
C TYR A 459 -3.54 -33.67 2.36
N ARG A 460 -4.19 -32.51 2.33
CA ARG A 460 -4.76 -31.96 1.08
C ARG A 460 -3.64 -31.72 0.04
N PRO A 461 -3.97 -31.52 -1.24
CA PRO A 461 -2.97 -31.17 -2.24
C PRO A 461 -2.22 -29.89 -1.87
N TYR A 462 -0.89 -29.97 -1.78
CA TYR A 462 -0.05 -28.84 -1.37
C TYR A 462 1.34 -28.89 -2.00
N GLN A 463 2.04 -27.76 -2.01
CA GLN A 463 3.45 -27.66 -2.33
C GLN A 463 4.11 -26.59 -1.46
N PHE A 464 5.24 -26.93 -0.83
CA PHE A 464 6.11 -25.97 -0.14
C PHE A 464 6.84 -25.06 -1.13
N ASP A 465 7.16 -23.84 -0.69
CA ASP A 465 8.15 -23.01 -1.38
C ASP A 465 9.55 -23.61 -1.27
N ALA A 466 10.53 -23.00 -1.94
CA ALA A 466 11.89 -23.52 -2.01
C ALA A 466 12.62 -23.54 -0.65
N GLU A 467 12.13 -22.81 0.36
CA GLU A 467 12.67 -22.77 1.71
C GLU A 467 11.76 -23.45 2.76
N ASP A 468 10.73 -24.19 2.33
CA ASP A 468 9.81 -24.94 3.19
C ASP A 468 9.10 -24.12 4.30
N ARG A 469 8.75 -22.86 4.00
CA ARG A 469 8.12 -21.92 4.94
C ARG A 469 6.63 -21.72 4.73
N THR A 470 6.22 -21.62 3.47
CA THR A 470 4.82 -21.40 3.08
C THR A 470 4.40 -22.46 2.10
N VAL A 471 3.13 -22.87 2.15
CA VAL A 471 2.59 -23.83 1.19
C VAL A 471 1.54 -23.20 0.31
N MET A 472 1.54 -23.56 -0.97
CA MET A 472 0.39 -23.40 -1.85
C MET A 472 -0.50 -24.61 -1.68
N LYS A 473 -1.72 -24.41 -1.20
CA LYS A 473 -2.80 -25.41 -1.20
C LYS A 473 -3.62 -25.22 -2.47
N VAL A 474 -4.02 -26.29 -3.15
CA VAL A 474 -4.86 -26.19 -4.36
C VAL A 474 -6.16 -26.96 -4.17
N GLU A 475 -7.26 -26.38 -4.64
CA GLU A 475 -8.60 -26.97 -4.60
C GLU A 475 -9.38 -26.67 -5.87
N ARG A 476 -10.43 -27.47 -6.13
CA ARG A 476 -11.37 -27.20 -7.23
C ARG A 476 -12.23 -25.98 -6.90
N TRP A 477 -12.44 -25.13 -7.89
CA TRP A 477 -13.39 -24.03 -7.77
C TRP A 477 -14.83 -24.56 -7.79
N ARG A 478 -15.54 -24.42 -6.66
CA ARG A 478 -16.95 -24.72 -6.44
C ARG A 478 -17.36 -26.09 -7.02
N PRO A 479 -16.91 -27.21 -6.42
CA PRO A 479 -17.20 -28.54 -6.95
C PRO A 479 -18.72 -28.80 -7.02
N THR A 480 -19.23 -29.14 -8.22
CA THR A 480 -20.67 -29.35 -8.46
C THR A 480 -21.24 -30.63 -7.84
N SER A 481 -20.37 -31.52 -7.34
CA SER A 481 -20.74 -32.75 -6.64
C SER A 481 -19.67 -33.12 -5.61
N GLY A 482 -20.07 -33.69 -4.47
CA GLY A 482 -19.18 -34.17 -3.42
C GLY A 482 -19.66 -33.86 -1.99
N PRO A 483 -19.00 -34.43 -0.97
CA PRO A 483 -19.36 -34.24 0.45
C PRO A 483 -18.83 -32.94 1.08
N VAL A 484 -18.13 -32.10 0.32
CA VAL A 484 -17.49 -30.87 0.82
C VAL A 484 -18.34 -29.65 0.41
N ALA A 485 -18.42 -28.65 1.29
CA ALA A 485 -19.02 -27.35 0.96
C ALA A 485 -18.35 -26.74 -0.29
N LEU A 486 -19.12 -25.99 -1.09
CA LEU A 486 -18.60 -25.27 -2.25
C LEU A 486 -17.51 -24.29 -1.79
N GLN A 487 -16.28 -24.49 -2.25
CA GLN A 487 -15.14 -23.62 -1.95
C GLN A 487 -14.51 -23.07 -3.25
N PRO A 488 -13.99 -21.83 -3.26
CA PRO A 488 -14.12 -20.88 -2.17
C PRO A 488 -15.58 -20.40 -2.05
N GLU A 489 -15.94 -19.92 -0.87
CA GLU A 489 -17.14 -19.10 -0.75
C GLU A 489 -16.92 -17.82 -1.58
N VAL A 490 -17.95 -17.35 -2.27
CA VAL A 490 -17.85 -16.18 -3.15
C VAL A 490 -18.96 -15.19 -2.85
N ASN A 491 -18.66 -13.91 -3.04
CA ASN A 491 -19.66 -12.85 -3.12
C ASN A 491 -19.67 -12.32 -4.55
N GLY A 492 -20.67 -12.70 -5.35
CA GLY A 492 -20.58 -12.58 -6.80
C GLY A 492 -19.48 -13.50 -7.34
N GLU A 493 -18.43 -12.92 -7.93
CA GLU A 493 -17.25 -13.65 -8.42
C GLU A 493 -16.01 -13.46 -7.54
N HIS A 494 -16.15 -12.71 -6.44
CA HIS A 494 -15.07 -12.38 -5.52
C HIS A 494 -14.88 -13.48 -4.47
N PRO A 495 -13.74 -14.18 -4.44
CA PRO A 495 -13.48 -15.21 -3.44
C PRO A 495 -13.32 -14.60 -2.05
N ARG A 496 -13.88 -15.28 -1.05
CA ARG A 496 -13.82 -14.88 0.36
C ARG A 496 -12.74 -15.68 1.06
N LEU A 497 -11.81 -14.99 1.71
CA LEU A 497 -10.72 -15.59 2.46
C LEU A 497 -10.64 -15.01 3.88
N TYR A 498 -10.28 -15.86 4.83
CA TYR A 498 -10.08 -15.52 6.23
C TYR A 498 -8.58 -15.58 6.53
N VAL A 499 -8.01 -14.45 6.93
CA VAL A 499 -6.57 -14.29 7.13
C VAL A 499 -6.23 -14.52 8.59
N ALA A 500 -5.37 -15.49 8.86
CA ALA A 500 -4.92 -15.81 10.20
C ALA A 500 -4.04 -14.70 10.81
N LYS A 501 -4.22 -14.47 12.11
CA LYS A 501 -3.44 -13.50 12.89
C LYS A 501 -1.95 -13.84 12.82
N GLY A 502 -1.12 -12.89 12.40
CA GLY A 502 0.34 -12.97 12.45
C GLY A 502 0.97 -13.84 11.36
N SER A 503 0.45 -15.04 11.10
CA SER A 503 1.00 -15.91 10.05
C SER A 503 0.47 -15.58 8.65
N HIS A 504 -0.64 -14.83 8.59
CA HIS A 504 -1.37 -14.42 7.38
C HIS A 504 -1.84 -15.55 6.48
N SER A 505 -1.86 -16.78 6.98
CA SER A 505 -2.38 -17.91 6.24
C SER A 505 -3.80 -17.64 5.75
N LEU A 506 -4.01 -17.93 4.46
CA LEU A 506 -5.27 -17.72 3.79
C LEU A 506 -6.14 -18.96 3.97
N TYR A 507 -7.30 -18.79 4.60
CA TYR A 507 -8.28 -19.85 4.82
C TYR A 507 -9.58 -19.60 4.07
N THR A 508 -10.22 -20.68 3.65
CA THR A 508 -11.55 -20.64 3.02
C THR A 508 -12.70 -20.71 4.04
N LYS A 509 -12.37 -20.83 5.33
CA LYS A 509 -13.32 -20.90 6.44
C LYS A 509 -12.84 -20.07 7.64
N PRO A 510 -13.76 -19.46 8.40
CA PRO A 510 -13.44 -18.77 9.64
C PRO A 510 -13.06 -19.75 10.75
N GLY A 511 -12.48 -19.23 11.85
CA GLY A 511 -12.16 -19.97 13.07
C GLY A 511 -10.72 -20.44 13.18
N GLU A 512 -10.43 -21.20 14.24
CA GLU A 512 -9.11 -21.79 14.46
C GLU A 512 -8.84 -22.96 13.50
N HIS A 513 -7.59 -23.10 13.06
CA HIS A 513 -7.16 -24.17 12.16
C HIS A 513 -5.91 -24.85 12.72
N ASP A 514 -5.98 -26.19 12.84
CA ASP A 514 -4.82 -27.00 13.17
C ASP A 514 -3.86 -27.06 11.97
N VAL A 515 -2.56 -26.95 12.26
CA VAL A 515 -1.51 -26.85 11.26
C VAL A 515 -0.34 -27.77 11.58
N ASP A 516 0.35 -28.23 10.54
CA ASP A 516 1.62 -28.94 10.62
C ASP A 516 2.64 -28.16 9.77
N PRO A 517 3.04 -26.95 10.20
CA PRO A 517 3.60 -25.91 9.33
C PRO A 517 4.91 -26.30 8.66
N TYR A 518 5.70 -27.19 9.27
CA TYR A 518 7.02 -27.57 8.77
C TYR A 518 7.06 -29.03 8.32
N PRO A 519 7.93 -29.38 7.36
CA PRO A 519 8.30 -30.77 7.14
C PRO A 519 8.77 -31.45 8.45
N PRO A 520 8.57 -32.77 8.63
CA PRO A 520 8.94 -33.46 9.87
C PRO A 520 10.40 -33.27 10.30
N GLU A 521 11.30 -33.21 9.33
CA GLU A 521 12.72 -32.95 9.47
C GLU A 521 13.04 -31.50 9.79
N GLN A 522 12.07 -30.60 9.83
CA GLN A 522 12.21 -29.19 10.17
C GLN A 522 11.31 -28.81 11.35
N ASN A 523 10.82 -29.77 12.14
CA ASN A 523 10.01 -29.40 13.30
C ASN A 523 10.89 -28.78 14.42
N PRO A 524 10.44 -27.66 15.03
CA PRO A 524 11.10 -27.09 16.19
C PRO A 524 10.93 -27.99 17.43
N ARG A 525 11.91 -27.91 18.33
CA ARG A 525 11.97 -28.68 19.58
C ARG A 525 12.48 -27.82 20.73
N GLY A 526 12.03 -28.16 21.93
CA GLY A 526 12.53 -27.55 23.16
C GLY A 526 12.13 -26.08 23.25
N CYS A 527 10.87 -25.78 22.96
CA CYS A 527 10.35 -24.42 22.91
C CYS A 527 11.05 -23.53 21.86
N GLY A 528 11.27 -24.08 20.66
CA GLY A 528 11.94 -23.38 19.56
C GLY A 528 13.46 -23.22 19.70
N GLY A 529 14.07 -23.86 20.70
CA GLY A 529 15.51 -23.80 20.93
C GLY A 529 16.34 -24.59 19.91
N TYR A 530 15.74 -25.58 19.25
CA TYR A 530 16.41 -26.47 18.30
C TYR A 530 15.51 -26.82 17.12
N ASP A 531 16.12 -27.12 15.97
CA ASP A 531 15.43 -27.68 14.81
C ASP A 531 15.86 -29.13 14.56
N ASN A 532 14.93 -30.00 14.16
CA ASN A 532 15.24 -31.35 13.67
C ASN A 532 16.07 -31.24 12.34
N PRO A 533 16.88 -32.25 11.96
CA PRO A 533 17.58 -33.22 12.79
C PRO A 533 18.94 -32.67 13.22
N VAL A 534 18.98 -31.69 14.13
CA VAL A 534 20.18 -31.43 14.92
C VAL A 534 20.02 -32.15 16.25
N LEU A 535 20.99 -33.04 16.53
CA LEU A 535 21.07 -33.94 17.69
C LEU A 535 20.62 -33.24 18.98
N ALA A 536 19.51 -33.71 19.55
CA ALA A 536 19.33 -33.59 20.98
C ALA A 536 20.56 -34.23 21.65
N PRO A 537 21.11 -33.64 22.73
CA PRO A 537 22.15 -34.31 23.52
C PRO A 537 21.53 -35.56 24.17
N GLY A 538 21.58 -36.68 23.45
CA GLY A 538 20.88 -37.92 23.81
C GLY A 538 20.92 -38.97 22.70
N ASP A 539 21.01 -38.57 21.42
CA ASP A 539 21.00 -39.49 20.27
C ASP A 539 22.39 -39.82 19.70
N ILE A 540 23.45 -39.70 20.51
CA ILE A 540 24.80 -40.12 20.10
C ILE A 540 24.90 -41.64 20.27
N PRO A 541 25.09 -42.43 19.19
CA PRO A 541 25.36 -43.86 19.30
C PRO A 541 26.63 -44.07 20.15
N GLY A 542 26.63 -45.06 21.04
CA GLY A 542 27.72 -45.33 21.99
C GLY A 542 29.06 -45.78 21.37
N ASP A 543 29.31 -45.52 20.09
CA ASP A 543 30.60 -45.74 19.45
C ASP A 543 31.43 -44.44 19.48
N PRO A 544 32.75 -44.54 19.70
CA PRO A 544 33.62 -43.37 19.70
C PRO A 544 33.67 -42.76 18.30
N MET A 545 32.95 -41.64 18.11
CA MET A 545 33.07 -40.82 16.91
C MET A 545 34.54 -40.42 16.68
N SER A 546 34.95 -40.43 15.41
CA SER A 546 36.25 -39.93 15.03
C SER A 546 36.33 -38.41 15.25
N THR A 547 37.52 -37.88 15.50
CA THR A 547 37.75 -36.45 15.71
C THR A 547 37.24 -35.59 14.54
N ALA A 548 37.15 -36.16 13.33
CA ALA A 548 36.60 -35.49 12.15
C ALA A 548 35.08 -35.36 12.17
N GLU A 549 34.35 -36.33 12.74
CA GLU A 549 32.89 -36.29 12.89
C GLU A 549 32.47 -35.32 13.99
N VAL A 550 33.25 -35.23 15.07
CA VAL A 550 33.08 -34.22 16.13
C VAL A 550 33.30 -32.82 15.60
N VAL A 551 34.32 -32.60 14.76
CA VAL A 551 34.57 -31.29 14.13
C VAL A 551 33.47 -30.93 13.13
N ALA A 552 32.95 -31.88 12.35
CA ALA A 552 31.82 -31.65 11.45
C ALA A 552 30.51 -31.36 12.22
N LEU A 553 30.33 -31.98 13.39
CA LEU A 553 29.18 -31.74 14.26
C LEU A 553 29.28 -30.38 14.97
N ILE A 554 30.45 -30.02 15.49
CA ILE A 554 30.73 -28.71 16.07
C ILE A 554 30.60 -27.61 14.99
N ALA A 555 31.06 -27.87 13.76
CA ALA A 555 30.89 -26.94 12.64
C ALA A 555 29.42 -26.77 12.22
N LYS A 556 28.57 -27.77 12.45
CA LYS A 556 27.11 -27.68 12.24
C LYS A 556 26.35 -27.11 13.45
N ALA A 557 26.95 -27.12 14.64
CA ALA A 557 26.33 -26.73 15.90
C ALA A 557 26.96 -25.46 16.51
N ILE A 558 27.48 -24.54 15.69
CA ILE A 558 28.07 -23.28 16.18
C ILE A 558 26.95 -22.37 16.72
N ILE A 559 26.59 -22.59 17.98
CA ILE A 559 25.83 -21.69 18.84
C ILE A 559 26.84 -20.74 19.50
N PRO A 560 26.75 -19.42 19.31
CA PRO A 560 27.43 -18.46 20.17
C PRO A 560 26.46 -18.06 21.30
N ILE A 561 26.37 -18.87 22.36
CA ILE A 561 25.92 -18.32 23.64
C ILE A 561 27.09 -17.51 24.17
N ILE A 562 26.93 -16.19 24.22
CA ILE A 562 27.83 -15.31 24.96
C ILE A 562 27.64 -15.65 26.44
N GLY A 563 28.54 -16.48 26.96
CA GLY A 563 28.59 -16.86 28.36
C GLY A 563 29.23 -18.23 28.57
N THR A 564 30.56 -18.24 28.72
CA THR A 564 31.38 -19.35 29.25
C THR A 564 31.81 -20.45 28.26
N ILE A 565 32.87 -20.19 27.47
CA ILE A 565 33.76 -21.27 26.99
C ILE A 565 34.63 -21.71 28.17
N ALA A 566 34.08 -22.62 28.97
CA ALA A 566 34.79 -23.60 29.77
C ALA A 566 33.76 -24.69 30.09
N ILE A 567 34.12 -25.96 29.86
CA ILE A 567 33.31 -27.19 30.03
C ILE A 567 32.85 -27.79 28.69
N LEU A 568 33.82 -28.29 27.92
CA LEU A 568 33.64 -29.46 27.04
C LEU A 568 34.53 -30.64 27.48
N LEU A 569 35.15 -30.53 28.65
CA LEU A 569 35.72 -31.62 29.42
C LEU A 569 35.38 -31.37 30.89
N GLU A 570 34.26 -31.91 31.36
CA GLU A 570 34.18 -32.63 32.63
C GLU A 570 32.72 -33.07 32.86
N THR A 571 32.52 -34.38 32.69
CA THR A 571 31.36 -35.14 33.11
C THR A 571 31.18 -35.04 34.62
N SER A 572 30.26 -34.19 35.09
CA SER A 572 29.46 -34.32 36.33
C SER A 572 28.95 -32.94 36.73
N LEU A 573 27.62 -32.79 36.87
CA LEU A 573 26.83 -31.65 37.40
C LEU A 573 25.64 -31.29 36.48
N ILE A 574 24.83 -32.29 36.13
CA ILE A 574 23.42 -32.05 35.78
C ILE A 574 22.64 -32.32 37.07
N ASP A 575 22.57 -31.30 37.93
CA ASP A 575 21.41 -31.14 38.80
C ASP A 575 20.40 -30.33 38.01
N HIS A 576 19.29 -30.97 37.66
CA HIS A 576 18.22 -30.49 36.80
C HIS A 576 17.56 -29.19 37.32
N PRO A 577 17.53 -28.08 36.55
CA PRO A 577 16.54 -27.02 36.74
C PRO A 577 15.48 -26.99 35.62
N PHE A 578 15.61 -27.81 34.58
CA PHE A 578 14.62 -27.89 33.51
C PHE A 578 13.73 -29.11 33.77
N GLY A 579 12.52 -28.86 34.26
CA GLY A 579 11.48 -29.85 34.47
C GLY A 579 11.26 -30.65 33.18
N ALA A 580 11.52 -31.94 33.26
CA ALA A 580 11.47 -32.85 32.13
C ALA A 580 10.02 -33.12 31.67
N THR A 581 9.70 -32.64 30.48
CA THR A 581 8.90 -33.39 29.50
C THR A 581 9.85 -33.79 28.38
N GLY A 582 9.85 -35.07 27.98
CA GLY A 582 10.84 -35.62 27.03
C GLY A 582 10.90 -34.91 25.68
N PRO A 583 11.87 -35.24 24.80
CA PRO A 583 12.10 -34.54 23.53
C PRO A 583 11.03 -34.94 22.49
N GLY A 584 9.79 -34.57 22.73
CA GLY A 584 8.76 -34.53 21.71
C GLY A 584 8.98 -33.35 20.77
N ASN A 585 8.39 -33.39 19.57
CA ASN A 585 8.29 -32.19 18.74
C ASN A 585 7.43 -31.15 19.47
N ASP A 586 7.83 -29.88 19.41
CA ASP A 586 6.99 -28.80 19.95
C ASP A 586 5.69 -28.78 19.13
N LYS A 587 4.55 -28.74 19.82
CA LYS A 587 3.27 -28.64 19.12
C LYS A 587 3.16 -27.25 18.50
N PRO A 588 2.85 -27.15 17.20
CA PRO A 588 2.59 -25.86 16.58
C PRO A 588 1.34 -25.25 17.18
N ASP A 589 1.33 -23.93 17.31
CA ASP A 589 0.15 -23.20 17.75
C ASP A 589 -0.90 -23.23 16.64
N PRO A 590 -2.18 -23.54 16.93
CA PRO A 590 -3.24 -23.44 15.94
C PRO A 590 -3.33 -22.02 15.40
N GLU A 591 -3.57 -21.90 14.11
CA GLU A 591 -3.69 -20.60 13.47
C GLU A 591 -5.06 -19.98 13.73
N GLN A 592 -5.06 -18.67 13.99
CA GLN A 592 -6.24 -17.95 14.44
C GLN A 592 -6.78 -17.07 13.32
N ALA A 593 -7.57 -17.64 12.40
CA ALA A 593 -8.39 -16.85 11.48
C ALA A 593 -9.58 -16.23 12.23
N PRO A 594 -10.17 -15.11 11.76
CA PRO A 594 -11.30 -14.50 12.45
C PRO A 594 -12.44 -15.51 12.61
N ALA A 595 -13.07 -15.52 13.79
CA ALA A 595 -14.13 -16.46 14.13
C ALA A 595 -15.40 -16.31 13.26
N SER A 596 -15.59 -15.16 12.63
CA SER A 596 -16.67 -14.89 11.67
C SER A 596 -16.34 -13.67 10.80
N PRO A 597 -17.03 -13.47 9.67
CA PRO A 597 -16.95 -12.25 8.86
C PRO A 597 -17.18 -10.95 9.66
N ALA A 598 -18.04 -10.98 10.68
CA ALA A 598 -18.39 -9.83 11.48
C ALA A 598 -17.36 -9.48 12.57
N GLY A 599 -16.49 -10.43 12.92
CA GLY A 599 -15.58 -10.32 14.06
C GLY A 599 -14.23 -9.66 13.75
N GLY A 600 -13.99 -9.22 12.53
CA GLY A 600 -12.67 -8.78 12.07
C GLY A 600 -12.67 -7.50 11.23
N ILE A 601 -11.58 -7.30 10.50
CA ILE A 601 -11.44 -6.22 9.50
C ILE A 601 -11.71 -6.84 8.12
N ALA A 602 -12.66 -6.31 7.37
CA ALA A 602 -12.93 -6.75 6.00
C ALA A 602 -12.27 -5.82 4.99
N VAL A 603 -11.56 -6.38 4.01
CA VAL A 603 -10.99 -5.64 2.87
C VAL A 603 -11.67 -6.16 1.61
N ARG A 604 -12.20 -5.25 0.79
CA ARG A 604 -13.06 -5.60 -0.36
C ARG A 604 -12.83 -4.72 -1.59
N PRO A 605 -13.29 -5.17 -2.77
CA PRO A 605 -13.47 -4.30 -3.93
C PRO A 605 -14.37 -3.10 -3.60
N SER A 606 -14.14 -1.97 -4.27
CA SER A 606 -14.82 -0.70 -3.98
C SER A 606 -16.32 -0.74 -4.29
N ASP A 607 -16.73 -1.49 -5.30
CA ASP A 607 -18.09 -1.62 -5.83
C ASP A 607 -18.88 -2.81 -5.26
N VAL A 608 -18.25 -3.66 -4.45
CA VAL A 608 -18.87 -4.88 -3.89
C VAL A 608 -19.39 -4.65 -2.48
N SER A 609 -20.66 -4.92 -2.20
CA SER A 609 -21.17 -4.88 -0.83
C SER A 609 -20.91 -6.20 -0.11
N VAL A 610 -20.46 -6.15 1.16
CA VAL A 610 -20.23 -7.33 2.02
C VAL A 610 -21.07 -7.16 3.29
N PRO A 611 -22.36 -7.55 3.28
CA PRO A 611 -23.32 -7.15 4.32
C PRO A 611 -23.06 -7.77 5.70
N ASP A 612 -22.37 -8.91 5.73
CA ASP A 612 -22.00 -9.64 6.94
C ASP A 612 -20.67 -9.17 7.55
N ALA A 613 -19.96 -8.25 6.90
CA ALA A 613 -18.86 -7.50 7.49
C ALA A 613 -19.39 -6.33 8.33
N VAL A 614 -19.68 -6.59 9.60
CA VAL A 614 -20.24 -5.58 10.54
C VAL A 614 -19.14 -4.76 11.25
N GLY A 615 -17.88 -5.21 11.19
CA GLY A 615 -16.73 -4.55 11.79
C GLY A 615 -16.17 -3.39 10.96
N ARG A 616 -14.84 -3.23 10.98
CA ARG A 616 -14.14 -2.23 10.14
C ARG A 616 -14.09 -2.75 8.70
N VAL A 617 -14.60 -1.96 7.75
CA VAL A 617 -14.58 -2.28 6.33
C VAL A 617 -13.68 -1.30 5.60
N GLU A 618 -12.68 -1.83 4.90
CA GLU A 618 -11.73 -1.11 4.08
C GLU A 618 -11.93 -1.52 2.61
N VAL A 619 -11.59 -0.62 1.70
CA VAL A 619 -11.55 -0.92 0.26
C VAL A 619 -10.11 -1.13 -0.17
N TRP A 620 -9.90 -1.98 -1.17
CA TRP A 620 -8.61 -2.09 -1.83
C TRP A 620 -8.16 -0.74 -2.37
N ARG A 621 -6.93 -0.35 -2.05
CA ARG A 621 -6.30 0.89 -2.51
C ARG A 621 -5.46 0.69 -3.78
N SER A 622 -5.26 -0.57 -4.18
CA SER A 622 -4.55 -0.96 -5.40
C SER A 622 -5.11 -0.26 -6.63
N ARG A 623 -4.25 0.44 -7.37
CA ARG A 623 -4.60 1.21 -8.57
C ARG A 623 -3.38 1.38 -9.47
N ARG A 624 -3.60 1.52 -10.78
CA ARG A 624 -2.52 1.70 -11.75
C ARG A 624 -1.99 3.13 -11.72
N ASN A 625 -0.73 3.29 -12.13
CA ASN A 625 -0.09 4.58 -12.37
C ASN A 625 -0.30 5.62 -11.25
N LEU A 626 -0.37 5.18 -10.00
CA LEU A 626 -0.48 6.08 -8.87
C LEU A 626 0.82 6.87 -8.75
N VAL A 627 0.77 8.20 -8.87
CA VAL A 627 1.93 9.05 -8.64
C VAL A 627 1.85 9.68 -7.26
N LEU A 628 2.84 9.42 -6.41
CA LEU A 628 2.98 10.06 -5.09
C LEU A 628 4.41 10.50 -4.88
N ALA A 629 4.60 11.78 -4.52
CA ALA A 629 5.91 12.37 -4.25
C ALA A 629 6.96 12.09 -5.36
N GLY A 630 6.53 12.12 -6.62
CA GLY A 630 7.39 11.87 -7.78
C GLY A 630 7.74 10.39 -8.03
N ARG A 631 7.06 9.45 -7.38
CA ARG A 631 7.20 8.00 -7.56
C ARG A 631 5.91 7.40 -8.10
N THR A 632 6.04 6.39 -8.95
CA THR A 632 4.90 5.72 -9.61
C THR A 632 4.68 4.34 -8.99
N TYR A 633 3.43 3.98 -8.71
CA TYR A 633 3.04 2.69 -8.15
C TYR A 633 1.98 2.05 -9.02
N ASP A 634 2.12 0.75 -9.25
CA ASP A 634 1.16 -0.05 -10.00
C ASP A 634 0.91 -1.37 -9.28
N PHE A 635 -0.33 -1.82 -9.32
CA PHE A 635 -0.73 -3.10 -8.76
C PHE A 635 -0.66 -4.21 -9.81
N VAL A 636 -0.74 -3.90 -11.09
CA VAL A 636 -0.52 -4.88 -12.16
C VAL A 636 0.99 -5.11 -12.25
N VAL A 637 1.37 -6.37 -12.09
CA VAL A 637 2.77 -6.79 -12.14
C VAL A 637 3.26 -6.73 -13.59
N ASP A 638 4.36 -6.01 -13.77
CA ASP A 638 5.11 -5.97 -15.02
C ASP A 638 6.58 -6.24 -14.69
N ARG A 639 6.99 -7.50 -14.82
CA ARG A 639 8.34 -7.96 -14.43
C ARG A 639 9.45 -7.37 -15.30
N ASP A 640 9.14 -6.80 -16.46
CA ASP A 640 10.14 -6.17 -17.31
C ASP A 640 10.50 -4.76 -16.83
N THR A 641 9.55 -4.04 -16.23
CA THR A 641 9.75 -2.66 -15.76
C THR A 641 9.90 -2.55 -14.25
N GLN A 642 9.29 -3.47 -13.50
CA GLN A 642 9.27 -3.50 -12.04
C GLN A 642 10.35 -4.46 -11.51
N VAL A 643 11.60 -3.99 -11.51
CA VAL A 643 12.79 -4.81 -11.21
C VAL A 643 12.86 -5.41 -9.80
N TRP A 644 11.94 -5.05 -8.90
CA TRP A 644 11.84 -5.66 -7.58
C TRP A 644 11.08 -7.00 -7.58
N TRP A 645 10.43 -7.37 -8.69
CA TRP A 645 9.94 -8.73 -8.90
C TRP A 645 11.05 -9.59 -9.50
N PRO A 646 11.21 -10.86 -9.07
CA PRO A 646 12.01 -11.81 -9.81
C PRO A 646 11.46 -12.00 -11.22
N HIS A 647 12.32 -12.01 -12.24
CA HIS A 647 11.90 -12.28 -13.61
C HIS A 647 11.88 -13.80 -13.89
N ASP A 648 11.04 -14.23 -14.85
CA ASP A 648 10.87 -15.63 -15.27
C ASP A 648 12.14 -16.31 -15.81
N ASP A 649 13.12 -15.52 -16.26
CA ASP A 649 14.38 -16.00 -16.87
C ASP A 649 15.41 -16.46 -15.84
N ASN A 650 15.12 -16.28 -14.56
CA ASN A 650 16.05 -16.55 -13.47
C ASN A 650 17.29 -15.66 -13.37
N GLU A 651 17.37 -14.60 -14.18
CA GLU A 651 18.54 -13.72 -14.26
C GLU A 651 18.20 -12.28 -13.85
N ARG A 652 17.01 -11.79 -14.24
CA ARG A 652 16.58 -10.41 -13.93
C ARG A 652 15.72 -10.35 -12.67
N GLY A 653 15.65 -9.16 -12.11
CA GLY A 653 14.78 -8.86 -10.97
C GLY A 653 15.38 -9.17 -9.59
N PHE A 654 14.78 -8.64 -8.54
CA PHE A 654 15.25 -8.81 -7.17
C PHE A 654 14.90 -10.19 -6.63
N ARG A 655 15.94 -10.97 -6.27
CA ARG A 655 15.85 -12.35 -5.75
C ARG A 655 16.31 -12.50 -4.30
N GLY A 656 16.68 -11.38 -3.69
CA GLY A 656 17.07 -11.31 -2.29
C GLY A 656 15.89 -11.51 -1.34
N ARG A 657 16.19 -11.44 -0.05
CA ARG A 657 15.22 -11.63 1.02
C ARG A 657 14.41 -10.37 1.27
N TRP A 658 13.11 -10.55 1.43
CA TRP A 658 12.15 -9.53 1.83
C TRP A 658 12.09 -9.46 3.35
N GLY A 659 13.10 -8.84 3.97
CA GLY A 659 13.24 -8.74 5.42
C GLY A 659 14.64 -9.11 5.89
N GLN A 660 14.99 -8.61 7.07
CA GLN A 660 16.36 -8.68 7.59
C GLN A 660 16.81 -10.11 7.85
N ARG A 661 18.12 -10.36 7.68
CA ARG A 661 18.76 -11.52 8.29
C ARG A 661 18.88 -11.32 9.80
N VAL A 662 18.87 -12.43 10.53
CA VAL A 662 19.12 -12.45 11.97
C VAL A 662 20.25 -13.42 12.26
N SER A 663 20.91 -13.23 13.40
CA SER A 663 22.00 -14.11 13.82
C SER A 663 21.43 -15.44 14.28
N THR A 664 22.24 -16.50 14.24
CA THR A 664 21.89 -17.84 14.77
C THR A 664 20.69 -18.51 14.10
N ASP A 665 20.44 -18.26 12.82
CA ASP A 665 19.28 -18.79 12.08
C ASP A 665 19.68 -19.73 10.91
N PRO A 666 20.13 -20.95 11.21
CA PRO A 666 20.69 -21.88 10.22
C PRO A 666 19.66 -22.34 9.19
N MET A 667 18.38 -22.40 9.57
CA MET A 667 17.28 -22.77 8.69
C MET A 667 16.58 -21.56 8.06
N SER A 668 17.15 -20.37 8.27
CA SER A 668 16.64 -19.11 7.74
C SER A 668 15.21 -18.75 8.19
N ARG A 669 14.57 -19.47 9.12
CA ARG A 669 13.15 -19.27 9.47
C ARG A 669 12.82 -17.91 10.05
N ARG A 670 13.79 -17.24 10.67
CA ARG A 670 13.64 -15.94 11.34
C ARG A 670 14.15 -14.77 10.49
N CYS A 671 14.78 -15.05 9.35
CA CYS A 671 15.07 -14.02 8.36
C CYS A 671 13.92 -13.83 7.38
N GLY A 672 13.88 -12.69 6.66
CA GLY A 672 12.88 -12.47 5.62
C GLY A 672 12.88 -13.57 4.54
N PRO A 673 11.72 -13.94 3.96
CA PRO A 673 11.64 -14.94 2.93
C PRO A 673 12.18 -14.39 1.61
N LYS A 674 12.66 -15.29 0.74
CA LYS A 674 12.76 -14.96 -0.70
C LYS A 674 11.35 -14.93 -1.29
N PHE A 675 11.17 -14.24 -2.42
CA PHE A 675 9.88 -14.27 -3.10
C PHE A 675 9.56 -15.69 -3.59
N PRO A 676 8.45 -16.33 -3.16
CA PRO A 676 8.14 -17.69 -3.57
C PRO A 676 7.71 -17.79 -5.05
N ASP A 677 8.08 -18.87 -5.73
CA ASP A 677 7.58 -19.16 -7.08
C ASP A 677 6.17 -19.73 -7.01
N TYR A 678 5.18 -18.85 -6.84
CA TYR A 678 3.79 -19.25 -6.69
C TYR A 678 3.21 -19.99 -7.89
N VAL A 679 3.75 -19.79 -9.10
CA VAL A 679 3.28 -20.48 -10.29
C VAL A 679 3.76 -21.94 -10.26
N ASP A 680 5.04 -22.17 -9.99
CA ASP A 680 5.57 -23.52 -9.80
C ASP A 680 4.90 -24.24 -8.63
N MET A 681 4.74 -23.55 -7.49
CA MET A 681 4.05 -24.10 -6.33
C MET A 681 2.60 -24.51 -6.66
N PHE A 682 1.86 -23.68 -7.38
CA PHE A 682 0.49 -23.99 -7.80
C PHE A 682 0.44 -25.21 -8.72
N LEU A 683 1.29 -25.26 -9.75
CA LEU A 683 1.30 -26.35 -10.72
C LEU A 683 1.69 -27.70 -10.08
N ARG A 684 2.64 -27.69 -9.14
CA ARG A 684 3.02 -28.90 -8.39
C ARG A 684 1.93 -29.36 -7.44
N ALA A 685 1.32 -28.45 -6.69
CA ALA A 685 0.18 -28.79 -5.82
C ALA A 685 -1.01 -29.34 -6.64
N LEU A 686 -1.21 -28.81 -7.84
CA LEU A 686 -2.23 -29.31 -8.78
C LEU A 686 -1.90 -30.73 -9.28
N GLU A 687 -0.66 -30.98 -9.70
CA GLU A 687 -0.18 -32.32 -10.13
C GLU A 687 -0.25 -33.33 -8.99
N ASP A 688 0.11 -32.91 -7.80
CA ASP A 688 0.02 -33.70 -6.58
C ASP A 688 -1.43 -34.09 -6.27
N GLY A 689 -2.39 -33.16 -6.41
CA GLY A 689 -3.81 -33.47 -6.29
C GLY A 689 -4.36 -34.40 -7.37
N ILE A 690 -3.85 -34.33 -8.61
CA ILE A 690 -4.19 -35.29 -9.67
C ILE A 690 -3.62 -36.67 -9.35
N THR A 691 -2.34 -36.73 -8.96
CA THR A 691 -1.61 -37.97 -8.67
C THR A 691 -2.21 -38.72 -7.49
N ARG A 692 -2.60 -37.99 -6.43
CA ARG A 692 -3.23 -38.55 -5.24
C ARG A 692 -4.76 -38.76 -5.39
N GLY A 693 -5.31 -38.48 -6.57
CA GLY A 693 -6.72 -38.74 -6.89
C GLY A 693 -7.73 -37.76 -6.30
N PHE A 694 -7.28 -36.63 -5.74
CA PHE A 694 -8.16 -35.54 -5.30
C PHE A 694 -8.85 -34.84 -6.48
N PHE A 695 -8.18 -34.79 -7.64
CA PHE A 695 -8.69 -34.17 -8.86
C PHE A 695 -8.80 -35.20 -9.99
N PRO A 696 -9.90 -35.97 -10.07
CA PRO A 696 -10.08 -36.95 -11.13
C PRO A 696 -10.04 -36.27 -12.50
N ARG A 697 -9.29 -36.86 -13.43
CA ARG A 697 -9.24 -36.41 -14.82
C ARG A 697 -10.63 -36.55 -15.46
N PRO A 698 -11.06 -35.57 -16.27
CA PRO A 698 -12.37 -35.59 -16.92
C PRO A 698 -12.58 -36.81 -17.84
#